data_AF-A0A2N2MI67-F1
#
_entry.id   AF-A0A2N2MI67-F1
#
_cell.length_a   1.000
_cell.length_b   1.000
_cell.length_c   1.000
_cell.angle_alpha   90.00
_cell.angle_beta   90.00
_cell.angle_gamma   90.00
#
_symmetry.space_group_name_H-M   'P 1'
#
loop_
_entity.id
_entity.type
_entity.pdbx_description
1 polymer ?
#
loop_
_entity_poly.entity_id
_entity_poly.type
_entity_poly.pdbx_seq_one_letter_code
_entity_poly.pdbx_strand_id
1 'polypeptide(L)'
;MIWKGAPMKPALSLFIITLFFIFHLTPASAAPAAQEVTIVLLPDTQYYTSQYPEMLQAQIDWIVQNRAALNIAFVAGLGDITNLGDDAPREWETAWAAISSLENPKTTGLSEGIPYGLAVGNHDQTPIDHPEGTTDGFNRYFSVGHFAGRSYYGDHFGANNDSHYALFGTDGLDFLVIFIEDGASAHSALLDWAGGLLKTHPNRLGIVVCHDLLEPEGAFTVQGERVYNSLKGNPNLALLLGGHNWAEAHRSDTFDGHTIHTLMADYSNRPRGGDAWLQTLTFTPGTNQVRVSTYSPALNQWERDPASQFTLQIGEILPGAEPVSHVAEITPEVVLNGAQDIVYAQTTNTVTEIQAGYFDSMTSNSPDDFILSMMSKHGLPGVAVAVIEGNQVVYLQGYGTAGDGKPLTPNSQMFIGSQSKSFTALAIAQLAEQGQLNLDVPVQAYIPWFRVADETASAQITLKHLLNHTSGLSDSGYGALLPLDAGFETAVRSLQTAQLTAPLGMKHQYFNMGYTVLAYIVELTSGQPYADYVHDHIFTPLGMDSSTADPASAANLAQGYSRLFGFAIPMEQRVPRYAIGNGYIVSTPADMARYALAMNTGGAGLVSPEMFKRIFTPGSNGYGFGWYIVDGGAKIFHGGANETFRTEVNLYPARQRAFVLMMNEGHQVDHFISGGQLAKGVESLVLGQTPPLVTEGWSVQWLGWGFGVFVLALAALHTRNFLSLRGWNEHTRSLPNVKKAWDVTISFIIPTVILTIVYWQVSSFYGDRFNLLTNLVYMRLGLPDVFILMLVGILPDIIQGIIKILLWLHQK
;
A
#
# COMPACT_ATOMS: atom_id res chain seq x y z
N MET A 1 -37.40 -6.38 22.84
CA MET A 1 -37.83 -7.20 24.00
C MET A 1 -36.66 -8.08 24.39
N ILE A 2 -36.08 -7.86 25.59
CA ILE A 2 -35.54 -8.87 26.53
C ILE A 2 -34.90 -10.13 25.88
N TRP A 3 -33.59 -10.45 25.99
CA TRP A 3 -32.80 -10.54 27.23
C TRP A 3 -31.27 -10.35 27.03
N LYS A 4 -30.53 -10.24 28.15
CA LYS A 4 -29.06 -10.06 28.24
C LYS A 4 -28.31 -11.38 28.42
N GLY A 5 -26.99 -11.41 28.13
CA GLY A 5 -26.09 -12.49 28.57
C GLY A 5 -24.63 -12.29 28.14
N ALA A 6 -23.76 -11.88 29.08
CA ALA A 6 -22.31 -11.72 28.92
C ALA A 6 -21.57 -12.72 29.86
N PRO A 7 -20.24 -12.70 30.01
CA PRO A 7 -19.15 -12.69 29.01
C PRO A 7 -18.14 -13.85 29.24
N MET A 8 -17.29 -14.18 28.25
CA MET A 8 -16.02 -14.90 28.51
C MET A 8 -14.87 -14.39 27.60
N LYS A 9 -13.74 -14.06 28.24
CA LYS A 9 -12.39 -13.89 27.65
C LYS A 9 -11.44 -14.88 28.37
N PRO A 10 -10.24 -15.17 27.86
CA PRO A 10 -9.86 -15.35 26.45
C PRO A 10 -9.09 -16.67 26.23
N ALA A 11 -9.16 -17.24 25.03
CA ALA A 11 -8.17 -18.23 24.57
C ALA A 11 -8.07 -18.22 23.04
N LEU A 12 -6.96 -17.67 22.53
CA LEU A 12 -6.32 -17.99 21.25
C LEU A 12 -7.24 -18.20 20.02
N SER A 13 -7.47 -17.14 19.20
CA SER A 13 -7.52 -17.28 17.73
C SER A 13 -7.56 -15.94 16.97
N LEU A 14 -6.93 -16.01 15.81
CA LEU A 14 -6.71 -15.05 14.74
C LEU A 14 -8.00 -14.51 14.07
N PHE A 15 -7.89 -13.28 13.53
CA PHE A 15 -8.50 -12.78 12.27
C PHE A 15 -9.97 -12.24 12.17
N ILE A 16 -10.00 -10.98 11.68
CA ILE A 16 -10.95 -10.31 10.75
C ILE A 16 -12.24 -9.61 11.25
N ILE A 17 -12.39 -8.39 10.70
CA ILE A 17 -13.42 -7.35 10.83
C ILE A 17 -14.37 -7.41 9.61
N THR A 18 -15.64 -6.98 9.74
CA THR A 18 -16.36 -6.41 8.57
C THR A 18 -17.32 -5.26 8.95
N LEU A 19 -17.33 -4.22 8.09
CA LEU A 19 -18.19 -3.02 8.11
C LEU A 19 -19.64 -3.27 7.60
N PHE A 20 -20.57 -2.32 7.81
CA PHE A 20 -21.04 -1.35 6.78
C PHE A 20 -22.34 -0.60 7.16
N PHE A 21 -22.46 0.69 6.77
CA PHE A 21 -23.48 1.19 5.83
C PHE A 21 -23.44 2.73 5.65
N ILE A 22 -23.42 3.20 4.40
CA ILE A 22 -23.92 4.53 3.94
C ILE A 22 -24.58 4.33 2.56
N PHE A 23 -25.70 5.00 2.30
CA PHE A 23 -26.34 5.20 0.98
C PHE A 23 -26.02 6.61 0.46
N HIS A 24 -26.09 6.90 -0.85
CA HIS A 24 -26.61 8.18 -1.40
C HIS A 24 -26.79 8.20 -2.94
N LEU A 25 -27.47 9.26 -3.42
CA LEU A 25 -27.69 9.73 -4.80
C LEU A 25 -27.05 11.15 -4.92
N THR A 26 -26.86 11.85 -6.05
CA THR A 26 -27.36 11.77 -7.46
C THR A 26 -26.34 12.53 -8.37
N PRO A 27 -26.41 12.52 -9.72
CA PRO A 27 -25.33 13.03 -10.59
C PRO A 27 -25.47 14.50 -11.02
N ALA A 28 -24.36 15.19 -11.33
CA ALA A 28 -24.18 16.24 -12.36
C ALA A 28 -22.72 16.77 -12.40
N SER A 29 -22.31 17.43 -13.50
CA SER A 29 -20.94 17.95 -13.73
C SER A 29 -20.87 19.48 -13.67
N ALA A 30 -19.74 20.03 -13.21
CA ALA A 30 -19.43 21.47 -13.15
C ALA A 30 -17.94 21.76 -13.45
N ALA A 31 -17.61 23.05 -13.63
CA ALA A 31 -16.29 23.58 -13.97
C ALA A 31 -15.16 23.22 -12.97
N PRO A 32 -13.87 23.25 -13.36
CA PRO A 32 -12.76 22.92 -12.45
C PRO A 32 -12.78 23.81 -11.20
N ALA A 33 -12.89 23.16 -10.04
CA ALA A 33 -12.87 23.83 -8.75
C ALA A 33 -11.46 24.30 -8.39
N ALA A 34 -11.37 25.39 -7.63
CA ALA A 34 -10.13 25.78 -6.96
C ALA A 34 -9.68 24.64 -6.02
N GLN A 35 -8.37 24.39 -5.97
CA GLN A 35 -7.82 23.24 -5.26
C GLN A 35 -7.99 23.40 -3.74
N GLU A 36 -8.48 22.36 -3.06
CA GLU A 36 -8.50 22.35 -1.59
C GLU A 36 -7.07 22.46 -1.03
N VAL A 37 -6.92 23.06 0.15
CA VAL A 37 -5.63 23.31 0.81
C VAL A 37 -5.70 22.71 2.21
N THR A 38 -4.69 21.94 2.63
CA THR A 38 -4.67 21.32 3.96
C THR A 38 -3.58 21.90 4.85
N ILE A 39 -3.93 22.18 6.11
CA ILE A 39 -3.00 22.33 7.21
C ILE A 39 -3.08 21.07 8.06
N VAL A 40 -1.94 20.48 8.45
CA VAL A 40 -1.91 19.35 9.39
C VAL A 40 -1.56 19.86 10.78
N LEU A 41 -2.28 19.40 11.79
CA LEU A 41 -1.97 19.61 13.19
C LEU A 41 -1.19 18.41 13.71
N LEU A 42 0.03 18.67 14.19
CA LEU A 42 0.79 17.72 15.00
C LEU A 42 0.39 17.96 16.46
N PRO A 43 -0.38 17.05 17.07
CA PRO A 43 -0.74 17.13 18.48
C PRO A 43 0.50 16.91 19.34
N ASP A 44 0.34 17.02 20.66
CA ASP A 44 1.32 16.68 21.67
C ASP A 44 2.08 15.38 21.34
N THR A 45 3.41 15.43 21.39
CA THR A 45 4.28 14.32 20.98
C THR A 45 5.26 13.89 22.06
N GLN A 46 5.10 14.40 23.28
CA GLN A 46 5.98 14.19 24.42
C GLN A 46 6.19 12.70 24.76
N TYR A 47 5.16 11.86 24.61
CA TYR A 47 5.32 10.40 24.77
C TYR A 47 5.87 9.68 23.54
N TYR A 48 5.78 10.26 22.35
CA TYR A 48 6.46 9.72 21.18
C TYR A 48 7.97 9.96 21.29
N THR A 49 8.40 11.17 21.65
CA THR A 49 9.84 11.50 21.76
C THR A 49 10.52 10.80 22.94
N SER A 50 9.80 10.57 24.05
CA SER A 50 10.35 9.88 25.23
C SER A 50 10.26 8.35 25.19
N GLN A 51 9.22 7.77 24.57
CA GLN A 51 8.92 6.32 24.70
C GLN A 51 8.58 5.60 23.39
N TYR A 52 7.97 6.28 22.42
CA TYR A 52 7.44 5.67 21.19
C TYR A 52 7.89 6.45 19.93
N PRO A 53 9.20 6.55 19.66
CA PRO A 53 9.76 7.42 18.60
C PRO A 53 9.21 7.09 17.21
N GLU A 54 8.81 5.83 16.99
CA GLU A 54 8.20 5.37 15.74
C GLU A 54 6.81 5.98 15.47
N MET A 55 6.12 6.50 16.49
CA MET A 55 4.81 7.16 16.33
C MET A 55 4.97 8.57 15.71
N LEU A 56 5.88 9.39 16.24
CA LEU A 56 6.20 10.70 15.67
C LEU A 56 6.77 10.55 14.25
N GLN A 57 7.68 9.59 14.03
CA GLN A 57 8.17 9.30 12.68
C GLN A 57 7.02 8.93 11.74
N ALA A 58 6.05 8.11 12.18
CA ALA A 58 4.89 7.74 11.38
C ALA A 58 3.97 8.94 11.05
N GLN A 59 3.83 9.92 11.96
CA GLN A 59 3.14 11.18 11.67
C GLN A 59 3.85 11.97 10.56
N ILE A 60 5.15 12.25 10.73
CA ILE A 60 5.93 13.05 9.77
C ILE A 60 6.04 12.34 8.41
N ASP A 61 6.30 11.03 8.40
CA ASP A 61 6.35 10.22 7.19
C ASP A 61 5.02 10.29 6.43
N TRP A 62 3.89 10.18 7.13
CA TRP A 62 2.57 10.29 6.52
C TRP A 62 2.32 11.69 5.95
N ILE A 63 2.69 12.76 6.68
CA ILE A 63 2.57 14.15 6.21
C ILE A 63 3.36 14.34 4.92
N VAL A 64 4.65 13.95 4.90
CA VAL A 64 5.51 14.09 3.72
C VAL A 64 4.99 13.26 2.55
N GLN A 65 4.51 12.03 2.79
CA GLN A 65 3.95 11.16 1.75
C GLN A 65 2.62 11.69 1.18
N ASN A 66 1.76 12.27 2.00
CA ASN A 66 0.42 12.72 1.59
C ASN A 66 0.37 14.20 1.18
N ARG A 67 1.47 14.96 1.31
CA ARG A 67 1.54 16.38 0.99
C ARG A 67 0.97 16.72 -0.39
N ALA A 68 1.31 15.95 -1.42
CA ALA A 68 0.78 16.17 -2.77
C ALA A 68 -0.72 15.84 -2.86
N ALA A 69 -1.14 14.70 -2.30
CA ALA A 69 -2.51 14.17 -2.42
C ALA A 69 -3.55 14.98 -1.64
N LEU A 70 -3.18 15.52 -0.48
CA LEU A 70 -4.03 16.35 0.38
C LEU A 70 -3.77 17.85 0.22
N ASN A 71 -2.84 18.24 -0.66
CA ASN A 71 -2.33 19.60 -0.80
C ASN A 71 -1.93 20.22 0.56
N ILE A 72 -1.08 19.53 1.31
CA ILE A 72 -0.59 20.01 2.60
C ILE A 72 0.34 21.19 2.36
N ALA A 73 -0.12 22.38 2.73
CA ALA A 73 0.60 23.64 2.57
C ALA A 73 1.33 24.07 3.85
N PHE A 74 0.91 23.58 5.01
CA PHE A 74 1.51 23.92 6.30
C PHE A 74 1.34 22.81 7.36
N VAL A 75 2.26 22.74 8.31
CA VAL A 75 2.17 21.87 9.50
C VAL A 75 2.31 22.71 10.77
N ALA A 76 1.36 22.60 11.69
CA ALA A 76 1.39 23.29 12.98
C ALA A 76 1.54 22.29 14.13
N GLY A 77 2.66 22.36 14.87
CA GLY A 77 2.83 21.65 16.13
C GLY A 77 2.14 22.39 17.27
N LEU A 78 1.35 21.67 18.07
CA LEU A 78 0.48 22.24 19.11
C LEU A 78 1.16 22.40 20.48
N GLY A 79 2.44 22.04 20.60
CA GLY A 79 3.23 22.07 21.83
C GLY A 79 3.61 20.66 22.30
N ASP A 80 4.23 20.58 23.47
CA ASP A 80 4.66 19.35 24.13
C ASP A 80 5.39 18.40 23.16
N ILE A 81 6.49 18.90 22.60
CA ILE A 81 7.37 18.15 21.70
C ILE A 81 8.16 17.10 22.51
N THR A 82 8.57 17.45 23.71
CA THR A 82 9.32 16.62 24.66
C THR A 82 8.56 16.47 25.98
N ASN A 83 8.88 15.43 26.75
CA ASN A 83 8.23 15.13 28.03
C ASN A 83 9.00 15.67 29.23
N LEU A 84 10.32 15.85 29.09
CA LEU A 84 11.20 16.35 30.16
C LEU A 84 12.09 17.53 29.72
N GLY A 85 11.75 18.24 28.64
CA GLY A 85 12.48 19.44 28.21
C GLY A 85 14.01 19.26 28.15
N ASP A 86 14.74 20.20 28.75
CA ASP A 86 16.20 20.23 28.79
C ASP A 86 16.80 19.11 29.66
N ASP A 87 16.04 18.54 30.60
CA ASP A 87 16.47 17.41 31.45
C ASP A 87 16.56 16.08 30.68
N ALA A 88 15.98 15.98 29.47
CA ALA A 88 16.12 14.83 28.57
C ALA A 88 16.52 15.19 27.12
N PRO A 89 17.79 15.58 26.87
CA PRO A 89 18.27 16.00 25.53
C PRO A 89 18.04 15.00 24.38
N ARG A 90 17.83 13.71 24.69
CA ARG A 90 17.52 12.68 23.69
C ARG A 90 16.12 12.81 23.10
N GLU A 91 15.17 13.36 23.84
CA GLU A 91 13.81 13.58 23.36
C GLU A 91 13.83 14.63 22.24
N TRP A 92 14.64 15.68 22.40
CA TRP A 92 14.94 16.65 21.35
C TRP A 92 15.68 16.05 20.14
N GLU A 93 16.66 15.15 20.36
CA GLU A 93 17.33 14.42 19.27
C GLU A 93 16.32 13.59 18.44
N THR A 94 15.36 12.92 19.11
CA THR A 94 14.27 12.19 18.47
C THR A 94 13.29 13.10 17.75
N ALA A 95 12.87 14.20 18.38
CA ALA A 95 11.98 15.20 17.79
C ALA A 95 12.57 15.75 16.49
N TRP A 96 13.83 16.17 16.55
CA TRP A 96 14.58 16.70 15.41
C TRP A 96 14.73 15.68 14.28
N ALA A 97 15.09 14.44 14.58
CA ALA A 97 15.28 13.40 13.58
C ALA A 97 14.02 13.15 12.73
N ALA A 98 12.84 13.20 13.35
CA ALA A 98 11.58 13.12 12.65
C ALA A 98 11.22 14.45 11.95
N ILE A 99 11.03 15.53 12.72
CA ILE A 99 10.45 16.80 12.24
C ILE A 99 11.29 17.45 11.13
N SER A 100 12.63 17.37 11.18
CA SER A 100 13.50 17.90 10.11
C SER A 100 13.27 17.24 8.73
N SER A 101 12.58 16.08 8.68
CA SER A 101 12.15 15.47 7.41
C SER A 101 11.11 16.31 6.65
N LEU A 102 10.39 17.20 7.34
CA LEU A 102 9.53 18.22 6.70
C LEU A 102 10.33 19.22 5.87
N GLU A 103 11.63 19.38 6.12
CA GLU A 103 12.45 20.41 5.48
C GLU A 103 13.12 19.96 4.20
N ASN A 104 13.17 18.65 3.97
CA ASN A 104 13.97 18.05 2.93
C ASN A 104 13.31 18.28 1.55
N PRO A 105 13.91 19.06 0.64
CA PRO A 105 13.27 19.37 -0.64
C PRO A 105 13.08 18.15 -1.54
N LYS A 106 13.89 17.10 -1.35
CA LYS A 106 13.83 15.87 -2.15
C LYS A 106 12.65 14.97 -1.78
N THR A 107 12.28 14.91 -0.50
CA THR A 107 11.16 14.08 -0.03
C THR A 107 9.83 14.81 -0.12
N THR A 108 9.83 16.12 0.09
CA THR A 108 8.62 16.96 0.06
C THR A 108 8.26 17.46 -1.34
N GLY A 109 9.26 17.68 -2.20
CA GLY A 109 9.07 18.32 -3.51
C GLY A 109 8.87 19.85 -3.43
N LEU A 110 9.24 20.49 -2.33
CA LEU A 110 9.19 21.94 -2.13
C LEU A 110 10.59 22.48 -1.81
N SER A 111 11.00 23.62 -2.39
CA SER A 111 12.39 24.09 -2.32
C SER A 111 12.94 24.34 -0.90
N GLU A 112 12.05 24.64 0.05
CA GLU A 112 12.39 24.90 1.46
C GLU A 112 11.79 23.85 2.42
N GLY A 113 11.25 22.75 1.87
CA GLY A 113 10.41 21.80 2.59
C GLY A 113 8.93 22.21 2.66
N ILE A 114 8.15 21.45 3.42
CA ILE A 114 6.80 21.83 3.84
C ILE A 114 6.94 22.93 4.90
N PRO A 115 6.32 24.10 4.71
CA PRO A 115 6.24 25.12 5.74
C PRO A 115 5.70 24.57 7.06
N TYR A 116 6.36 24.88 8.17
CA TYR A 116 5.88 24.46 9.49
C TYR A 116 6.27 25.46 10.58
N GLY A 117 5.58 25.34 11.70
CA GLY A 117 5.93 26.01 12.95
C GLY A 117 5.44 25.17 14.13
N LEU A 118 6.00 25.40 15.30
CA LEU A 118 5.78 24.61 16.51
C LEU A 118 5.52 25.55 17.68
N ALA A 119 4.45 25.35 18.44
CA ALA A 119 4.32 25.96 19.76
C ALA A 119 5.27 25.29 20.75
N VAL A 120 5.62 26.00 21.82
CA VAL A 120 6.31 25.46 23.00
C VAL A 120 5.25 25.11 24.03
N GLY A 121 5.21 23.86 24.50
CA GLY A 121 4.33 23.42 25.59
C GLY A 121 4.99 23.48 26.98
N ASN A 122 4.22 23.20 28.02
CA ASN A 122 4.70 23.21 29.41
C ASN A 122 5.73 22.10 29.70
N HIS A 123 5.75 21.00 28.93
CA HIS A 123 6.79 19.97 29.02
C HIS A 123 8.06 20.26 28.20
N ASP A 124 8.02 21.25 27.29
CA ASP A 124 9.19 21.72 26.56
C ASP A 124 10.05 22.71 27.36
N GLN A 125 9.49 23.24 28.45
CA GLN A 125 10.15 24.14 29.40
C GLN A 125 10.92 23.37 30.49
N THR A 126 11.96 23.98 31.08
CA THR A 126 12.71 23.40 32.20
C THR A 126 12.96 24.42 33.33
N PRO A 127 12.43 24.19 34.55
CA PRO A 127 11.58 23.07 34.95
C PRO A 127 10.25 23.03 34.20
N ILE A 128 9.73 21.82 34.00
CA ILE A 128 8.37 21.55 33.47
C ILE A 128 7.33 22.27 34.34
N ASP A 129 6.21 22.67 33.75
CA ASP A 129 5.10 23.40 34.41
C ASP A 129 5.52 24.74 35.04
N HIS A 130 6.62 25.35 34.57
CA HIS A 130 7.14 26.60 35.13
C HIS A 130 7.12 27.75 34.09
N PRO A 131 6.28 28.79 34.27
CA PRO A 131 6.16 29.93 33.32
C PRO A 131 7.41 30.82 33.13
N GLU A 132 8.54 30.44 33.72
CA GLU A 132 9.88 31.05 33.53
C GLU A 132 10.95 29.97 33.30
N GLY A 133 10.55 28.76 32.86
CA GLY A 133 11.45 27.67 32.52
C GLY A 133 12.26 27.97 31.27
N THR A 134 13.44 27.38 31.14
CA THR A 134 14.26 27.50 29.93
C THR A 134 13.72 26.64 28.81
N THR A 135 13.94 27.09 27.58
CA THR A 135 13.56 26.44 26.32
C THR A 135 14.82 26.19 25.48
N ASP A 136 15.94 25.87 26.14
CA ASP A 136 17.27 25.81 25.51
C ASP A 136 17.35 24.67 24.47
N GLY A 137 16.67 23.55 24.74
CA GLY A 137 16.52 22.41 23.86
C GLY A 137 15.68 22.73 22.62
N PHE A 138 14.51 23.36 22.81
CA PHE A 138 13.71 23.86 21.69
C PHE A 138 14.53 24.81 20.81
N ASN A 139 15.15 25.84 21.41
CA ASN A 139 15.96 26.83 20.69
C ASN A 139 17.31 26.32 20.19
N ARG A 140 17.69 25.08 20.49
CA ARG A 140 18.87 24.42 19.90
C ARG A 140 18.56 23.79 18.55
N TYR A 141 17.35 23.27 18.36
CA TYR A 141 16.93 22.58 17.13
C TYR A 141 16.00 23.43 16.26
N PHE A 142 15.09 24.16 16.89
CA PHE A 142 14.06 24.99 16.25
C PHE A 142 14.34 26.49 16.50
N SER A 143 15.60 26.90 16.38
CA SER A 143 16.07 28.26 16.66
C SER A 143 15.59 29.30 15.64
N VAL A 144 15.63 30.59 16.00
CA VAL A 144 15.43 31.70 15.06
C VAL A 144 16.39 31.58 13.86
N GLY A 145 17.67 31.27 14.12
CA GLY A 145 18.69 31.10 13.08
C GLY A 145 18.48 29.89 12.16
N HIS A 146 17.59 28.97 12.53
CA HIS A 146 17.25 27.78 11.75
C HIS A 146 16.08 28.02 10.77
N PHE A 147 15.13 28.87 11.16
CA PHE A 147 14.04 29.33 10.28
C PHE A 147 14.38 30.61 9.50
N ALA A 148 15.34 31.41 9.98
CA ALA A 148 15.75 32.65 9.34
C ALA A 148 16.14 32.45 7.87
N GLY A 149 15.48 33.20 6.98
CA GLY A 149 15.71 33.15 5.53
C GLY A 149 14.81 32.18 4.77
N ARG A 150 13.96 31.39 5.44
CA ARG A 150 12.86 30.66 4.78
C ARG A 150 11.76 31.64 4.38
N SER A 151 11.24 31.51 3.17
CA SER A 151 10.21 32.39 2.60
C SER A 151 8.92 32.47 3.42
N TYR A 152 8.60 31.42 4.19
CA TYR A 152 7.41 31.36 5.03
C TYR A 152 7.61 31.87 6.45
N TYR A 153 8.84 32.05 6.92
CA TYR A 153 9.11 32.52 8.29
C TYR A 153 9.05 34.05 8.34
N GLY A 154 8.15 34.59 9.16
CA GLY A 154 7.91 36.02 9.27
C GLY A 154 8.94 36.71 10.16
N ASP A 155 8.73 36.57 11.47
CA ASP A 155 9.63 37.05 12.52
C ASP A 155 9.27 36.37 13.86
N HIS A 156 9.99 36.71 14.92
CA HIS A 156 9.75 36.25 16.28
C HIS A 156 9.49 37.38 17.28
N PHE A 157 8.98 37.02 18.46
CA PHE A 157 8.89 37.90 19.61
C PHE A 157 10.07 37.65 20.55
N GLY A 158 10.61 38.70 21.18
CA GLY A 158 11.70 38.55 22.14
C GLY A 158 13.06 38.27 21.49
N ALA A 159 13.80 37.31 22.04
CA ALA A 159 15.20 37.03 21.67
C ALA A 159 15.44 35.62 21.10
N ASN A 160 14.40 34.77 21.11
CA ASN A 160 14.43 33.36 20.77
C ASN A 160 13.15 32.99 19.98
N ASN A 161 12.92 31.73 19.65
CA ASN A 161 11.87 31.31 18.71
C ASN A 161 10.55 30.86 19.38
N ASP A 162 10.42 30.99 20.71
CA ASP A 162 9.32 30.40 21.48
C ASP A 162 7.95 30.98 21.10
N SER A 163 7.94 32.21 20.60
CA SER A 163 6.80 32.84 19.95
C SER A 163 7.23 33.44 18.62
N HIS A 164 6.67 32.95 17.52
CA HIS A 164 7.03 33.33 16.15
C HIS A 164 5.81 33.31 15.24
N TYR A 165 5.94 33.80 14.01
CA TYR A 165 4.86 33.69 13.03
C TYR A 165 5.34 33.27 11.64
N ALA A 166 4.45 32.63 10.91
CA ALA A 166 4.63 32.22 9.54
C ALA A 166 3.58 32.87 8.61
N LEU A 167 4.00 33.14 7.38
CA LEU A 167 3.18 33.65 6.29
C LEU A 167 3.28 32.68 5.12
N PHE A 168 2.15 32.19 4.61
CA PHE A 168 2.15 31.40 3.37
C PHE A 168 0.88 31.66 2.56
N GLY A 169 0.88 31.27 1.30
CA GLY A 169 -0.23 31.48 0.38
C GLY A 169 -0.36 30.34 -0.62
N THR A 170 -1.55 30.24 -1.18
CA THR A 170 -1.97 29.24 -2.19
C THR A 170 -2.99 29.91 -3.12
N ASP A 171 -3.37 29.26 -4.22
CA ASP A 171 -4.31 29.82 -5.20
C ASP A 171 -5.68 30.19 -4.57
N GLY A 172 -5.81 31.47 -4.20
CA GLY A 172 -7.01 32.06 -3.61
C GLY A 172 -7.08 32.09 -2.08
N LEU A 173 -6.06 31.62 -1.34
CA LEU A 173 -6.01 31.68 0.13
C LEU A 173 -4.62 32.12 0.63
N ASP A 174 -4.60 33.15 1.49
CA ASP A 174 -3.40 33.63 2.18
C ASP A 174 -3.57 33.48 3.70
N PHE A 175 -2.52 33.00 4.37
CA PHE A 175 -2.52 32.66 5.78
C PHE A 175 -1.48 33.46 6.57
N LEU A 176 -1.79 33.68 7.84
CA LEU A 176 -0.91 34.14 8.91
C LEU A 176 -1.07 33.16 10.08
N VAL A 177 -0.02 32.44 10.45
CA VAL A 177 -0.02 31.51 11.59
C VAL A 177 0.90 32.07 12.66
N ILE A 178 0.39 32.37 13.85
CA ILE A 178 1.14 32.93 14.98
C ILE A 178 1.24 31.86 16.07
N PHE A 179 2.46 31.53 16.48
CA PHE A 179 2.76 30.63 17.59
C PHE A 179 3.02 31.45 18.85
N ILE A 180 2.39 31.05 19.95
CA ILE A 180 2.48 31.68 21.27
C ILE A 180 2.98 30.63 22.26
N GLU A 181 4.03 30.98 23.00
CA GLU A 181 4.62 30.17 24.07
C GLU A 181 3.61 29.92 25.21
N ASP A 182 3.63 28.71 25.77
CA ASP A 182 2.79 28.35 26.92
C ASP A 182 3.22 29.01 28.24
N GLY A 183 2.24 29.23 29.12
CA GLY A 183 2.47 29.62 30.50
C GLY A 183 1.69 30.86 30.93
N ALA A 184 1.32 30.89 32.22
CA ALA A 184 0.35 31.80 32.84
C ALA A 184 0.53 33.31 32.56
N SER A 185 1.71 33.73 32.10
CA SER A 185 2.03 35.01 31.45
C SER A 185 1.20 35.31 30.20
N ALA A 186 1.54 34.65 29.08
CA ALA A 186 1.38 35.14 27.69
C ALA A 186 1.36 36.69 27.66
N HIS A 187 2.50 37.30 28.03
CA HIS A 187 2.58 38.67 28.52
C HIS A 187 1.77 39.66 27.65
N SER A 188 1.19 40.71 28.25
CA SER A 188 0.35 41.67 27.49
C SER A 188 1.05 42.20 26.23
N ALA A 189 2.37 42.41 26.28
CA ALA A 189 3.19 42.79 25.13
C ALA A 189 3.26 41.74 24.00
N LEU A 190 3.23 40.44 24.33
CA LEU A 190 3.19 39.33 23.37
C LEU A 190 1.80 39.24 22.69
N LEU A 191 0.72 39.40 23.46
CA LEU A 191 -0.64 39.45 22.90
C LEU A 191 -0.90 40.74 22.11
N ASP A 192 -0.32 41.87 22.54
CA ASP A 192 -0.32 43.13 21.78
C ASP A 192 0.48 42.99 20.47
N TRP A 193 1.59 42.24 20.46
CA TRP A 193 2.37 41.91 19.27
C TRP A 193 1.59 41.01 18.31
N ALA A 194 1.00 39.91 18.79
CA ALA A 194 0.17 39.01 17.97
C ALA A 194 -1.06 39.75 17.40
N GLY A 195 -1.73 40.57 18.22
CA GLY A 195 -2.80 41.47 17.79
C GLY A 195 -2.31 42.58 16.85
N GLY A 196 -1.03 42.94 16.90
CA GLY A 196 -0.36 43.82 15.94
C GLY A 196 -0.21 43.15 14.58
N LEU A 197 0.29 41.91 14.53
CA LEU A 197 0.46 41.12 13.32
C LEU A 197 -0.88 40.91 12.58
N LEU A 198 -1.94 40.57 13.30
CA LEU A 198 -3.29 40.44 12.73
C LEU A 198 -3.75 41.76 12.06
N LYS A 199 -3.41 42.92 12.64
CA LYS A 199 -3.74 44.25 12.09
C LYS A 199 -2.83 44.67 10.92
N THR A 200 -1.57 44.22 10.86
CA THR A 200 -0.66 44.50 9.74
C THR A 200 -0.89 43.57 8.54
N HIS A 201 -1.54 42.42 8.76
CA HIS A 201 -1.90 41.45 7.72
C HIS A 201 -3.43 41.24 7.60
N PRO A 202 -4.24 42.30 7.44
CA PRO A 202 -5.71 42.23 7.54
C PRO A 202 -6.38 41.40 6.45
N ASN A 203 -5.66 41.12 5.35
CA ASN A 203 -6.17 40.30 4.24
C ASN A 203 -5.74 38.82 4.34
N ARG A 204 -5.03 38.41 5.40
CA ARG A 204 -4.60 37.02 5.62
C ARG A 204 -5.47 36.37 6.67
N LEU A 205 -5.88 35.12 6.43
CA LEU A 205 -6.60 34.30 7.40
C LEU A 205 -5.68 34.04 8.60
N GLY A 206 -6.05 34.60 9.73
CA GLY A 206 -5.34 34.50 10.99
C GLY A 206 -5.63 33.20 11.73
N ILE A 207 -4.56 32.48 12.02
CA ILE A 207 -4.52 31.29 12.86
C ILE A 207 -3.58 31.59 14.01
N VAL A 208 -3.97 31.30 15.25
CA VAL A 208 -3.10 31.40 16.42
C VAL A 208 -2.98 30.02 17.05
N VAL A 209 -1.75 29.59 17.27
CA VAL A 209 -1.41 28.32 17.93
C VAL A 209 -0.85 28.66 19.32
N CYS A 210 -1.41 28.04 20.34
CA CYS A 210 -1.06 28.24 21.75
C CYS A 210 -1.37 26.93 22.46
N HIS A 211 -0.45 26.42 23.29
CA HIS A 211 -0.56 25.07 23.82
C HIS A 211 -1.81 24.87 24.68
N ASP A 212 -1.91 25.55 25.83
CA ASP A 212 -3.11 25.52 26.66
C ASP A 212 -4.18 26.52 26.17
N LEU A 213 -5.34 26.00 25.75
CA LEU A 213 -6.50 26.80 25.30
C LEU A 213 -7.84 26.31 25.84
N LEU A 214 -8.10 24.99 25.84
CA LEU A 214 -9.39 24.41 26.23
C LEU A 214 -9.25 23.38 27.36
N GLU A 215 -10.27 23.31 28.20
CA GLU A 215 -10.55 22.17 29.05
C GLU A 215 -11.15 21.02 28.21
N PRO A 216 -11.11 19.75 28.67
CA PRO A 216 -11.68 18.60 27.94
C PRO A 216 -13.16 18.74 27.57
N GLU A 217 -13.94 19.50 28.35
CA GLU A 217 -15.36 19.78 28.08
C GLU A 217 -15.59 20.92 27.07
N GLY A 218 -14.53 21.52 26.51
CA GLY A 218 -14.59 22.65 25.59
C GLY A 218 -14.83 24.01 26.26
N ALA A 219 -14.67 24.11 27.58
CA ALA A 219 -14.51 25.41 28.25
C ALA A 219 -13.14 26.01 27.88
N PHE A 220 -12.99 27.33 27.91
CA PHE A 220 -11.65 27.93 27.83
C PHE A 220 -10.91 27.71 29.16
N THR A 221 -9.62 27.44 29.09
CA THR A 221 -8.74 27.58 30.27
C THR A 221 -8.49 29.06 30.57
N VAL A 222 -7.80 29.36 31.68
CA VAL A 222 -7.42 30.75 32.04
C VAL A 222 -6.55 31.40 30.96
N GLN A 223 -5.71 30.62 30.28
CA GLN A 223 -4.86 31.08 29.20
C GLN A 223 -5.67 31.27 27.92
N GLY A 224 -6.45 30.27 27.52
CA GLY A 224 -7.33 30.36 26.34
C GLY A 224 -8.32 31.52 26.40
N GLU A 225 -8.93 31.77 27.57
CA GLU A 225 -9.83 32.91 27.76
C GLU A 225 -9.09 34.24 27.58
N ARG A 226 -7.83 34.35 28.01
CA ARG A 226 -7.00 35.56 27.83
C ARG A 226 -6.62 35.77 26.37
N VAL A 227 -6.13 34.73 25.69
CA VAL A 227 -5.76 34.76 24.27
C VAL A 227 -6.97 35.18 23.43
N TYR A 228 -8.11 34.51 23.63
CA TYR A 228 -9.37 34.85 22.96
C TYR A 228 -9.79 36.29 23.25
N ASN A 229 -9.86 36.71 24.53
CA ASN A 229 -10.31 38.07 24.87
C ASN A 229 -9.41 39.18 24.32
N SER A 230 -8.09 38.95 24.21
CA SER A 230 -7.14 39.92 23.64
C SER A 230 -7.20 39.99 22.11
N LEU A 231 -7.44 38.87 21.43
CA LEU A 231 -7.31 38.78 19.97
C LEU A 231 -8.63 38.79 19.20
N LYS A 232 -9.79 38.53 19.84
CA LYS A 232 -11.11 38.48 19.19
C LYS A 232 -11.61 39.78 18.52
N GLY A 233 -10.92 40.90 18.75
CA GLY A 233 -11.24 42.16 18.07
C GLY A 233 -10.68 42.27 16.64
N ASN A 234 -9.89 41.27 16.19
CA ASN A 234 -9.26 41.28 14.87
C ASN A 234 -10.10 40.47 13.88
N PRO A 235 -10.73 41.09 12.87
CA PRO A 235 -11.75 40.45 12.03
C PRO A 235 -11.22 39.34 11.11
N ASN A 236 -9.91 39.25 10.93
CA ASN A 236 -9.23 38.21 10.16
C ASN A 236 -8.80 37.00 11.01
N LEU A 237 -8.94 37.04 12.33
CA LEU A 237 -8.73 35.86 13.18
C LEU A 237 -9.88 34.87 12.98
N ALA A 238 -9.55 33.65 12.55
CA ALA A 238 -10.52 32.60 12.27
C ALA A 238 -10.36 31.37 13.18
N LEU A 239 -9.12 31.00 13.52
CA LEU A 239 -8.80 29.78 14.25
C LEU A 239 -7.87 30.04 15.44
N LEU A 240 -8.20 29.44 16.57
CA LEU A 240 -7.30 29.21 17.71
C LEU A 240 -7.05 27.69 17.81
N LEU A 241 -5.80 27.26 17.91
CA LEU A 241 -5.42 25.84 17.87
C LEU A 241 -4.50 25.52 19.06
N GLY A 242 -4.78 24.43 19.78
CA GLY A 242 -4.01 24.03 20.96
C GLY A 242 -3.98 22.53 21.22
N GLY A 243 -3.03 22.15 22.06
CA GLY A 243 -2.84 20.79 22.55
C GLY A 243 -3.40 20.66 23.96
N HIS A 244 -2.68 19.93 24.82
CA HIS A 244 -2.95 19.84 26.26
C HIS A 244 -4.26 19.13 26.65
N ASN A 245 -4.38 18.77 27.93
CA ASN A 245 -5.59 18.22 28.56
C ASN A 245 -6.16 16.89 27.99
N TRP A 246 -5.40 16.17 27.16
CA TRP A 246 -5.65 14.80 26.68
C TRP A 246 -7.04 14.52 26.07
N ALA A 247 -7.57 15.47 25.29
CA ALA A 247 -8.86 15.32 24.63
C ALA A 247 -8.91 15.95 23.23
N GLU A 248 -9.95 15.56 22.48
CA GLU A 248 -10.40 16.30 21.30
C GLU A 248 -11.60 17.15 21.69
N ALA A 249 -11.45 18.48 21.64
CA ALA A 249 -12.50 19.42 21.97
C ALA A 249 -12.56 20.55 20.95
N HIS A 250 -13.76 21.09 20.70
CA HIS A 250 -13.91 22.26 19.85
C HIS A 250 -15.02 23.19 20.35
N ARG A 251 -14.82 24.49 20.16
CA ARG A 251 -15.83 25.53 20.46
C ARG A 251 -15.84 26.62 19.39
N SER A 252 -16.89 27.44 19.39
CA SER A 252 -17.08 28.53 18.44
C SER A 252 -17.68 29.73 19.16
N ASP A 253 -17.03 30.88 19.04
CA ASP A 253 -17.43 32.10 19.73
C ASP A 253 -17.51 33.25 18.72
N THR A 254 -18.65 33.96 18.71
CA THR A 254 -18.91 35.07 17.78
C THR A 254 -18.73 36.42 18.48
N PHE A 255 -17.93 37.31 17.89
CA PHE A 255 -17.69 38.68 18.37
C PHE A 255 -17.74 39.65 17.19
N ASP A 256 -18.36 40.83 17.34
CA ASP A 256 -18.51 41.86 16.30
C ASP A 256 -18.85 41.33 14.88
N GLY A 257 -19.70 40.30 14.81
CA GLY A 257 -20.21 39.73 13.55
C GLY A 257 -19.31 38.70 12.86
N HIS A 258 -18.13 38.38 13.40
CA HIS A 258 -17.28 37.27 12.93
C HIS A 258 -17.17 36.17 13.99
N THR A 259 -16.90 34.94 13.57
CA THR A 259 -16.80 33.76 14.45
C THR A 259 -15.39 33.22 14.45
N ILE A 260 -14.87 32.98 15.65
CA ILE A 260 -13.57 32.35 15.89
C ILE A 260 -13.84 30.94 16.40
N HIS A 261 -13.19 29.95 15.78
CA HIS A 261 -13.26 28.56 16.24
C HIS A 261 -12.01 28.22 17.03
N THR A 262 -12.17 27.59 18.19
CA THR A 262 -11.04 27.06 18.97
C THR A 262 -11.07 25.55 18.90
N LEU A 263 -9.95 24.94 18.52
CA LEU A 263 -9.76 23.49 18.40
C LEU A 263 -8.67 23.03 19.37
N MET A 264 -8.91 21.89 20.01
CA MET A 264 -7.96 21.17 20.84
C MET A 264 -7.82 19.73 20.34
N ALA A 265 -6.58 19.27 20.21
CA ALA A 265 -6.27 17.91 19.77
C ALA A 265 -5.06 17.37 20.54
N ASP A 266 -5.33 16.65 21.62
CA ASP A 266 -4.33 15.92 22.41
C ASP A 266 -4.75 14.45 22.56
N TYR A 267 -3.83 13.55 22.22
CA TYR A 267 -4.03 12.10 22.18
C TYR A 267 -3.18 11.36 23.21
N SER A 268 -2.40 12.07 24.04
CA SER A 268 -1.28 11.50 24.80
C SER A 268 -1.69 10.50 25.89
N ASN A 269 -2.98 10.49 26.29
CA ASN A 269 -3.55 9.46 27.18
C ASN A 269 -3.92 8.14 26.47
N ARG A 270 -3.89 8.07 25.14
CA ARG A 270 -4.24 6.88 24.34
C ARG A 270 -3.04 5.91 24.25
N PRO A 271 -3.21 4.66 23.78
CA PRO A 271 -2.12 3.68 23.74
C PRO A 271 -0.90 4.19 22.94
N ARG A 272 0.31 3.72 23.32
CA ARG A 272 1.59 4.16 22.74
C ARG A 272 1.76 5.69 22.72
N GLY A 273 1.23 6.37 23.73
CA GLY A 273 1.31 7.83 23.84
C GLY A 273 0.47 8.60 22.83
N GLY A 274 -0.53 7.97 22.21
CA GLY A 274 -1.38 8.61 21.19
C GLY A 274 -1.50 7.88 19.86
N ASP A 275 -0.93 6.67 19.69
CA ASP A 275 -1.06 5.85 18.48
C ASP A 275 -0.82 6.61 17.15
N ALA A 276 0.02 7.65 17.15
CA ALA A 276 0.28 8.54 16.02
C ALA A 276 -0.94 9.29 15.45
N TRP A 277 -2.02 9.50 16.21
CA TRP A 277 -3.16 10.33 15.76
C TRP A 277 -2.70 11.74 15.38
N LEU A 278 -3.34 12.34 14.36
CA LEU A 278 -3.16 13.73 13.91
C LEU A 278 -4.47 14.26 13.31
N GLN A 279 -4.62 15.59 13.19
CA GLN A 279 -5.77 16.22 12.53
C GLN A 279 -5.40 16.92 11.23
N THR A 280 -6.29 16.84 10.24
CA THR A 280 -6.22 17.62 8.99
C THR A 280 -7.29 18.70 8.99
N LEU A 281 -6.89 19.96 8.76
CA LEU A 281 -7.77 21.09 8.48
C LEU A 281 -7.75 21.36 6.97
N THR A 282 -8.76 20.88 6.23
CA THR A 282 -8.87 21.10 4.79
C THR A 282 -9.78 22.29 4.48
N PHE A 283 -9.20 23.35 3.93
CA PHE A 283 -9.86 24.57 3.46
C PHE A 283 -10.29 24.40 2.01
N THR A 284 -11.54 24.73 1.70
CA THR A 284 -12.04 24.74 0.32
C THR A 284 -12.19 26.21 -0.15
N PRO A 285 -11.39 26.70 -1.12
CA PRO A 285 -11.45 28.09 -1.54
C PRO A 285 -12.85 28.47 -2.08
N GLY A 286 -13.33 29.65 -1.71
CA GLY A 286 -14.62 30.19 -2.16
C GLY A 286 -15.87 29.62 -1.48
N THR A 287 -15.76 28.69 -0.53
CA THR A 287 -16.91 28.17 0.24
C THR A 287 -16.93 28.57 1.71
N ASN A 288 -15.90 29.27 2.19
CA ASN A 288 -15.67 29.65 3.60
C ASN A 288 -15.76 28.46 4.58
N GLN A 289 -15.38 27.25 4.15
CA GLN A 289 -15.47 26.02 4.95
C GLN A 289 -14.10 25.43 5.26
N VAL A 290 -13.96 24.93 6.48
CA VAL A 290 -12.82 24.14 6.94
C VAL A 290 -13.34 22.78 7.40
N ARG A 291 -12.91 21.72 6.74
CA ARG A 291 -13.23 20.32 7.10
C ARG A 291 -12.14 19.80 8.03
N VAL A 292 -12.53 19.37 9.23
CA VAL A 292 -11.63 18.76 10.22
C VAL A 292 -11.79 17.24 10.14
N SER A 293 -10.69 16.49 10.18
CA SER A 293 -10.70 15.02 10.20
C SER A 293 -9.48 14.45 10.92
N THR A 294 -9.69 13.47 11.80
CA THR A 294 -8.64 12.81 12.61
C THR A 294 -8.20 11.47 12.00
N TYR A 295 -6.90 11.25 11.87
CA TYR A 295 -6.30 10.05 11.29
C TYR A 295 -5.05 9.58 12.05
N SER A 296 -4.86 8.26 12.16
CA SER A 296 -3.64 7.64 12.70
C SER A 296 -2.91 6.86 11.59
N PRO A 297 -1.67 7.23 11.24
CA PRO A 297 -0.82 6.43 10.36
C PRO A 297 -0.40 5.09 10.97
N ALA A 298 -0.15 5.03 12.28
CA ALA A 298 0.30 3.82 12.96
C ALA A 298 -0.81 2.75 13.12
N LEU A 299 -2.08 3.16 13.04
CA LEU A 299 -3.25 2.25 12.99
C LEU A 299 -3.82 2.12 11.56
N ASN A 300 -3.43 3.02 10.64
CA ASN A 300 -4.05 3.21 9.32
C ASN A 300 -5.59 3.34 9.42
N GLN A 301 -6.03 4.25 10.29
CA GLN A 301 -7.44 4.39 10.66
C GLN A 301 -7.85 5.87 10.72
N TRP A 302 -9.05 6.16 10.24
CA TRP A 302 -9.75 7.43 10.47
C TRP A 302 -10.71 7.29 11.65
N GLU A 303 -10.76 8.28 12.54
CA GLU A 303 -11.88 8.44 13.46
C GLU A 303 -13.05 9.16 12.77
N ARG A 304 -14.27 8.93 13.28
CA ARG A 304 -15.54 9.23 12.57
C ARG A 304 -16.67 9.64 13.50
N ASP A 305 -16.40 9.80 14.78
CA ASP A 305 -17.35 10.40 15.72
C ASP A 305 -17.34 11.93 15.56
N PRO A 306 -18.32 12.65 16.16
CA PRO A 306 -18.46 14.08 15.95
C PRO A 306 -17.33 14.97 16.48
N ALA A 307 -16.49 14.50 17.41
CA ALA A 307 -15.34 15.26 17.89
C ALA A 307 -14.14 15.16 16.93
N SER A 308 -14.09 14.08 16.16
CA SER A 308 -12.96 13.71 15.29
C SER A 308 -13.22 13.98 13.80
N GLN A 309 -14.46 14.31 13.41
CA GLN A 309 -14.82 14.63 12.02
C GLN A 309 -16.00 15.61 11.94
N PHE A 310 -15.74 16.87 11.55
CA PHE A 310 -16.75 17.94 11.45
C PHE A 310 -16.35 19.04 10.43
N THR A 311 -17.24 20.00 10.19
CA THR A 311 -16.99 21.15 9.29
C THR A 311 -17.30 22.47 9.99
N LEU A 312 -16.38 23.42 9.90
CA LEU A 312 -16.47 24.78 10.42
C LEU A 312 -16.84 25.79 9.31
N GLN A 313 -17.36 26.95 9.71
CA GLN A 313 -17.76 28.05 8.81
C GLN A 313 -17.03 29.32 9.22
N ILE A 314 -15.97 29.64 8.48
CA ILE A 314 -15.11 30.81 8.72
C ILE A 314 -15.68 32.07 8.05
N GLY A 315 -15.13 33.25 8.37
CA GLY A 315 -15.51 34.52 7.74
C GLY A 315 -15.25 34.56 6.23
N GLU A 316 -15.77 35.58 5.53
CA GLU A 316 -15.48 35.78 4.11
C GLU A 316 -13.96 35.93 3.90
N ILE A 317 -13.39 34.99 3.15
CA ILE A 317 -11.96 34.99 2.83
C ILE A 317 -11.74 36.01 1.71
N LEU A 318 -11.35 37.23 2.07
CA LEU A 318 -11.12 38.32 1.13
C LEU A 318 -9.87 38.04 0.28
N PRO A 319 -9.96 38.05 -1.07
CA PRO A 319 -8.78 37.88 -1.93
C PRO A 319 -7.86 39.11 -1.81
N GLY A 320 -6.63 38.91 -1.34
CA GLY A 320 -5.78 39.97 -0.81
C GLY A 320 -4.40 40.15 -1.47
N ALA A 321 -4.32 41.12 -2.37
CA ALA A 321 -3.15 41.85 -2.90
C ALA A 321 -1.69 41.44 -2.54
N GLU A 322 -0.86 41.45 -3.58
CA GLU A 322 0.61 41.27 -3.64
C GLU A 322 1.14 39.84 -3.36
N PRO A 323 1.52 39.08 -4.41
CA PRO A 323 2.12 37.76 -4.25
C PRO A 323 3.53 37.86 -3.67
N VAL A 324 3.75 37.25 -2.50
CA VAL A 324 5.10 36.82 -2.13
C VAL A 324 5.57 35.85 -3.21
N SER A 325 6.74 36.09 -3.78
CA SER A 325 7.19 35.48 -5.04
C SER A 325 7.03 33.96 -5.04
N HIS A 326 6.27 33.43 -6.00
CA HIS A 326 6.15 32.01 -6.26
C HIS A 326 7.52 31.31 -6.18
N VAL A 327 7.61 30.24 -5.40
CA VAL A 327 8.70 29.26 -5.53
C VAL A 327 8.73 28.83 -6.99
N ALA A 328 9.81 29.17 -7.69
CA ALA A 328 9.79 29.23 -9.14
C ALA A 328 9.46 27.87 -9.78
N GLU A 329 8.39 27.84 -10.58
CA GLU A 329 8.27 26.83 -11.62
C GLU A 329 9.47 26.98 -12.57
N ILE A 330 10.31 25.94 -12.65
CA ILE A 330 11.31 25.84 -13.71
C ILE A 330 10.57 25.55 -15.01
N THR A 331 10.18 26.61 -15.70
CA THR A 331 9.76 26.52 -17.11
C THR A 331 10.97 26.14 -17.96
N PRO A 332 10.95 25.00 -18.68
CA PRO A 332 12.04 24.66 -19.58
C PRO A 332 11.99 25.59 -20.79
N GLU A 333 12.92 26.56 -20.85
CA GLU A 333 13.08 27.45 -21.99
C GLU A 333 13.53 26.65 -23.22
N VAL A 334 12.58 26.30 -24.09
CA VAL A 334 12.86 25.57 -25.33
C VAL A 334 13.56 26.51 -26.32
N VAL A 335 14.90 26.49 -26.30
CA VAL A 335 15.72 27.10 -27.34
C VAL A 335 15.56 26.29 -28.63
N LEU A 336 14.57 26.67 -29.45
CA LEU A 336 14.36 26.13 -30.79
C LEU A 336 15.52 26.53 -31.72
N ASN A 337 16.52 25.65 -31.83
CA ASN A 337 17.54 25.72 -32.86
C ASN A 337 17.49 24.46 -33.75
N GLY A 338 17.07 24.67 -35.00
CA GLY A 338 17.43 23.83 -36.15
C GLY A 338 17.01 22.35 -36.12
N ALA A 339 15.93 22.03 -36.82
CA ALA A 339 15.62 20.63 -37.15
C ALA A 339 16.70 20.02 -38.05
N GLN A 340 17.38 18.95 -37.60
CA GLN A 340 17.85 17.81 -38.41
C GLN A 340 18.00 16.55 -37.53
N ASP A 341 17.45 15.43 -38.02
CA ASP A 341 17.80 14.02 -37.75
C ASP A 341 18.38 13.62 -36.38
N ILE A 342 17.52 13.17 -35.47
CA ILE A 342 17.96 12.35 -34.32
C ILE A 342 18.11 10.89 -34.78
N VAL A 343 19.35 10.52 -35.11
CA VAL A 343 19.77 9.13 -35.20
C VAL A 343 19.86 8.55 -33.79
N TYR A 344 19.29 7.37 -33.56
CA TYR A 344 19.46 6.63 -32.31
C TYR A 344 20.94 6.28 -32.09
N ALA A 345 21.61 7.04 -31.22
CA ALA A 345 22.96 6.73 -30.78
C ALA A 345 22.91 5.53 -29.82
N GLN A 346 23.31 4.35 -30.29
CA GLN A 346 23.61 3.20 -29.43
C GLN A 346 24.78 3.56 -28.50
N THR A 347 24.51 3.98 -27.27
CA THR A 347 25.52 4.13 -26.24
C THR A 347 25.76 2.79 -25.55
N THR A 348 26.76 2.06 -26.07
CA THR A 348 27.33 0.87 -25.44
C THR A 348 28.14 1.23 -24.19
N ASN A 349 27.47 1.72 -23.14
CA ASN A 349 28.06 1.84 -21.81
C ASN A 349 27.75 0.56 -21.04
N THR A 350 28.79 -0.22 -20.75
CA THR A 350 28.67 -1.47 -19.99
C THR A 350 28.21 -1.18 -18.56
N VAL A 351 27.14 -1.89 -18.14
CA VAL A 351 26.45 -1.75 -16.84
C VAL A 351 27.38 -1.77 -15.62
N THR A 352 28.55 -2.39 -15.75
CA THR A 352 29.57 -2.57 -14.69
C THR A 352 30.13 -1.27 -14.11
N GLU A 353 30.23 -0.17 -14.86
CA GLU A 353 30.86 1.07 -14.35
C GLU A 353 29.91 1.96 -13.53
N ILE A 354 28.60 1.70 -13.57
CA ILE A 354 27.59 2.49 -12.84
C ILE A 354 27.36 1.94 -11.42
N GLN A 355 27.61 0.64 -11.20
CA GLN A 355 27.29 -0.06 -9.94
C GLN A 355 28.07 0.46 -8.71
N ALA A 356 29.29 0.97 -8.88
CA ALA A 356 30.20 1.25 -7.76
C ALA A 356 29.92 2.58 -7.01
N GLY A 357 29.18 3.52 -7.59
CA GLY A 357 29.05 4.88 -7.04
C GLY A 357 27.72 5.21 -6.36
N TYR A 358 26.68 4.40 -6.56
CA TYR A 358 25.31 4.84 -6.26
C TYR A 358 24.87 4.66 -4.80
N PHE A 359 25.43 3.66 -4.10
CA PHE A 359 25.00 3.30 -2.74
C PHE A 359 26.01 3.66 -1.63
N ASP A 360 27.27 3.95 -1.96
CA ASP A 360 28.29 4.42 -0.99
C ASP A 360 27.93 5.76 -0.31
N SER A 361 26.93 6.48 -0.83
CA SER A 361 26.43 7.74 -0.26
C SER A 361 25.14 7.61 0.57
N MET A 362 24.57 6.41 0.72
CA MET A 362 23.26 6.19 1.35
C MET A 362 23.25 5.12 2.45
N THR A 363 23.91 5.44 3.58
CA THR A 363 23.93 4.64 4.84
C THR A 363 24.59 3.25 4.72
N SER A 364 24.85 2.61 5.86
CA SER A 364 25.83 1.51 5.98
C SER A 364 25.36 0.11 5.55
N ASN A 365 24.34 0.00 4.68
CA ASN A 365 23.82 -1.28 4.17
C ASN A 365 23.55 -1.17 2.67
N SER A 366 24.26 -1.94 1.84
CA SER A 366 23.99 -1.94 0.39
C SER A 366 22.69 -2.69 0.04
N PRO A 367 22.04 -2.40 -1.11
CA PRO A 367 20.94 -3.22 -1.61
C PRO A 367 21.34 -4.68 -1.79
N ASP A 368 22.61 -4.95 -2.16
CA ASP A 368 23.17 -6.28 -2.27
C ASP A 368 23.10 -7.02 -0.94
N ASP A 369 23.55 -6.40 0.15
CA ASP A 369 23.51 -7.00 1.50
C ASP A 369 22.07 -7.30 1.94
N PHE A 370 21.13 -6.39 1.68
CA PHE A 370 19.71 -6.61 1.99
C PHE A 370 19.13 -7.78 1.19
N ILE A 371 19.32 -7.79 -0.13
CA ILE A 371 18.76 -8.82 -1.01
C ILE A 371 19.40 -10.19 -0.72
N LEU A 372 20.72 -10.27 -0.56
CA LEU A 372 21.42 -11.50 -0.19
C LEU A 372 21.00 -12.01 1.19
N SER A 373 20.81 -11.13 2.16
CA SER A 373 20.33 -11.51 3.51
C SER A 373 18.89 -12.02 3.48
N MET A 374 18.02 -11.41 2.67
CA MET A 374 16.66 -11.90 2.42
C MET A 374 16.65 -13.24 1.69
N MET A 375 17.51 -13.43 0.67
CA MET A 375 17.69 -14.71 0.01
C MET A 375 18.17 -15.79 0.97
N SER A 376 19.11 -15.47 1.87
CA SER A 376 19.60 -16.38 2.90
C SER A 376 18.52 -16.75 3.91
N LYS A 377 17.76 -15.76 4.42
CA LYS A 377 16.65 -15.96 5.35
C LYS A 377 15.60 -16.93 4.81
N HIS A 378 15.22 -16.76 3.55
CA HIS A 378 14.13 -17.52 2.93
C HIS A 378 14.62 -18.77 2.18
N GLY A 379 15.93 -18.91 1.94
CA GLY A 379 16.49 -19.97 1.10
C GLY A 379 15.99 -19.86 -0.34
N LEU A 380 16.15 -18.68 -0.96
CA LEU A 380 15.72 -18.41 -2.34
C LEU A 380 16.83 -18.77 -3.35
N PRO A 381 16.53 -19.50 -4.45
CA PRO A 381 17.52 -19.89 -5.46
C PRO A 381 18.09 -18.70 -6.25
N GLY A 382 17.22 -17.75 -6.62
CA GLY A 382 17.57 -16.60 -7.43
C GLY A 382 16.56 -15.47 -7.32
N VAL A 383 17.08 -14.25 -7.34
CA VAL A 383 16.33 -12.98 -7.30
C VAL A 383 16.99 -12.01 -8.27
N ALA A 384 16.22 -11.24 -9.02
CA ALA A 384 16.72 -10.14 -9.82
C ALA A 384 15.92 -8.87 -9.54
N VAL A 385 16.62 -7.73 -9.50
CA VAL A 385 16.03 -6.42 -9.20
C VAL A 385 16.49 -5.40 -10.23
N ALA A 386 15.56 -4.57 -10.69
CA ALA A 386 15.84 -3.35 -11.41
C ALA A 386 15.22 -2.15 -10.70
N VAL A 387 15.93 -1.03 -10.61
CA VAL A 387 15.41 0.25 -10.12
C VAL A 387 15.55 1.30 -11.23
N ILE A 388 14.47 2.03 -11.44
CA ILE A 388 14.35 3.10 -12.42
C ILE A 388 14.22 4.41 -11.63
N GLU A 389 14.98 5.43 -12.02
CA GLU A 389 14.85 6.79 -11.51
C GLU A 389 14.97 7.80 -12.66
N GLY A 390 14.02 8.74 -12.72
CA GLY A 390 13.84 9.60 -13.88
C GLY A 390 13.59 8.76 -15.13
N ASN A 391 14.45 8.97 -16.14
CA ASN A 391 14.42 8.27 -17.42
C ASN A 391 15.51 7.18 -17.53
N GLN A 392 16.06 6.70 -16.41
CA GLN A 392 17.23 5.80 -16.40
C GLN A 392 17.02 4.59 -15.48
N VAL A 393 17.57 3.44 -15.89
CA VAL A 393 17.74 2.27 -15.01
C VAL A 393 19.00 2.49 -14.20
N VAL A 394 18.85 2.91 -12.94
CA VAL A 394 19.97 3.24 -12.02
C VAL A 394 20.51 2.01 -11.29
N TYR A 395 19.72 0.94 -11.23
CA TYR A 395 20.14 -0.34 -10.66
C TYR A 395 19.59 -1.49 -11.49
N LEU A 396 20.39 -2.52 -11.74
CA LEU A 396 19.98 -3.73 -12.46
C LEU A 396 20.93 -4.87 -12.11
N GLN A 397 20.46 -5.88 -11.37
CA GLN A 397 21.28 -6.99 -10.89
C GLN A 397 20.50 -8.30 -10.80
N GLY A 398 21.20 -9.41 -11.03
CA GLY A 398 20.74 -10.77 -10.72
C GLY A 398 21.60 -11.41 -9.63
N TYR A 399 20.97 -12.16 -8.74
CA TYR A 399 21.60 -12.84 -7.62
C TYR A 399 21.22 -14.33 -7.62
N GLY A 400 22.12 -15.17 -7.10
CA GLY A 400 21.91 -16.61 -7.03
C GLY A 400 22.03 -17.29 -8.39
N THR A 401 21.20 -18.31 -8.65
CA THR A 401 21.34 -19.19 -9.82
C THR A 401 20.10 -19.22 -10.73
N ALA A 402 20.36 -19.28 -12.03
CA ALA A 402 19.38 -19.58 -13.07
C ALA A 402 19.23 -21.10 -13.32
N GLY A 403 19.80 -21.97 -12.48
CA GLY A 403 19.90 -23.40 -12.71
C GLY A 403 21.21 -23.82 -13.41
N ASP A 404 21.50 -25.11 -13.42
CA ASP A 404 22.65 -25.74 -14.10
C ASP A 404 24.02 -25.10 -13.84
N GLY A 405 24.22 -24.53 -12.63
CA GLY A 405 25.44 -23.81 -12.26
C GLY A 405 25.62 -22.44 -12.92
N LYS A 406 24.62 -21.96 -13.68
CA LYS A 406 24.60 -20.61 -14.26
C LYS A 406 24.15 -19.60 -13.20
N PRO A 407 24.75 -18.40 -13.13
CA PRO A 407 24.22 -17.31 -12.30
C PRO A 407 22.88 -16.83 -12.84
N LEU A 408 22.02 -16.29 -11.97
CA LEU A 408 20.90 -15.47 -12.43
C LEU A 408 21.44 -14.10 -12.82
N THR A 409 21.02 -13.58 -13.97
CA THR A 409 21.54 -12.33 -14.54
C THR A 409 20.38 -11.42 -14.99
N PRO A 410 20.64 -10.12 -15.26
CA PRO A 410 19.66 -9.23 -15.88
C PRO A 410 19.04 -9.71 -17.20
N ASN A 411 19.68 -10.68 -17.88
CA ASN A 411 19.24 -11.23 -19.16
C ASN A 411 18.67 -12.67 -19.03
N SER A 412 18.55 -13.20 -17.81
CA SER A 412 17.93 -14.51 -17.58
C SER A 412 16.42 -14.41 -17.81
N GLN A 413 15.90 -15.20 -18.74
CA GLN A 413 14.47 -15.19 -19.05
C GLN A 413 13.69 -15.90 -17.93
N MET A 414 12.53 -15.34 -17.57
CA MET A 414 11.63 -15.86 -16.55
C MET A 414 10.17 -15.59 -16.95
N PHE A 415 9.23 -16.42 -16.48
CA PHE A 415 7.81 -16.12 -16.64
C PHE A 415 7.42 -14.94 -15.75
N ILE A 416 6.69 -13.97 -16.30
CA ILE A 416 6.27 -12.76 -15.56
C ILE A 416 4.92 -12.92 -14.85
N GLY A 417 4.33 -14.11 -14.89
CA GLY A 417 3.03 -14.39 -14.32
C GLY A 417 1.95 -13.43 -14.78
N SER A 418 1.05 -13.09 -13.85
CA SER A 418 -0.06 -12.17 -14.07
C SER A 418 0.30 -10.76 -14.54
N GLN A 419 1.57 -10.34 -14.48
CA GLN A 419 2.03 -9.11 -15.16
C GLN A 419 1.75 -9.14 -16.67
N SER A 420 1.64 -10.33 -17.28
CA SER A 420 1.23 -10.51 -18.68
C SER A 420 -0.10 -9.80 -19.02
N LYS A 421 -0.96 -9.57 -18.01
CA LYS A 421 -2.23 -8.84 -18.17
C LYS A 421 -2.03 -7.38 -18.57
N SER A 422 -0.97 -6.71 -18.13
CA SER A 422 -0.70 -5.32 -18.51
C SER A 422 -0.36 -5.18 -20.00
N PHE A 423 0.31 -6.18 -20.58
CA PHE A 423 0.60 -6.26 -22.02
C PHE A 423 -0.67 -6.51 -22.84
N THR A 424 -1.51 -7.46 -22.43
CA THR A 424 -2.83 -7.69 -23.08
C THR A 424 -3.74 -6.47 -22.97
N ALA A 425 -3.75 -5.79 -21.83
CA ALA A 425 -4.51 -4.56 -21.63
C ALA A 425 -4.02 -3.44 -22.55
N LEU A 426 -2.71 -3.30 -22.72
CA LEU A 426 -2.11 -2.32 -23.62
C LEU A 426 -2.42 -2.63 -25.10
N ALA A 427 -2.37 -3.90 -25.52
CA ALA A 427 -2.78 -4.32 -26.87
C ALA A 427 -4.27 -4.01 -27.15
N ILE A 428 -5.16 -4.25 -26.18
CA ILE A 428 -6.57 -3.87 -26.28
C ILE A 428 -6.75 -2.34 -26.34
N ALA A 429 -5.94 -1.59 -25.59
CA ALA A 429 -5.95 -0.12 -25.63
C ALA A 429 -5.47 0.44 -26.98
N GLN A 430 -4.41 -0.13 -27.56
CA GLN A 430 -3.93 0.21 -28.91
C GLN A 430 -5.00 -0.04 -29.99
N LEU A 431 -5.63 -1.23 -30.00
CA LEU A 431 -6.71 -1.54 -30.93
C LEU A 431 -7.96 -0.67 -30.73
N ALA A 432 -8.25 -0.25 -29.48
CA ALA A 432 -9.36 0.65 -29.19
C ALA A 432 -9.09 2.09 -29.65
N GLU A 433 -7.86 2.58 -29.48
CA GLU A 433 -7.42 3.89 -29.96
C GLU A 433 -7.44 3.97 -31.50
N GLN A 434 -7.05 2.89 -32.17
CA GLN A 434 -7.15 2.74 -33.62
C GLN A 434 -8.61 2.61 -34.13
N GLY A 435 -9.61 2.65 -33.24
CA GLY A 435 -11.02 2.51 -33.59
C GLY A 435 -11.46 1.10 -33.99
N GLN A 436 -10.58 0.10 -33.86
CA GLN A 436 -10.89 -1.30 -34.18
C GLN A 436 -11.70 -1.99 -33.07
N LEU A 437 -11.50 -1.55 -31.82
CA LEU A 437 -12.28 -1.99 -30.66
C LEU A 437 -13.05 -0.83 -30.02
N ASN A 438 -14.19 -1.15 -29.42
CA ASN A 438 -14.91 -0.29 -28.50
C ASN A 438 -14.98 -1.04 -27.16
N LEU A 439 -14.49 -0.41 -26.09
CA LEU A 439 -14.37 -1.07 -24.79
C LEU A 439 -15.72 -1.27 -24.10
N ASP A 440 -16.72 -0.46 -24.46
CA ASP A 440 -18.01 -0.37 -23.80
C ASP A 440 -19.12 -1.16 -24.54
N VAL A 441 -18.79 -1.93 -25.60
CA VAL A 441 -19.73 -2.88 -26.26
C VAL A 441 -19.52 -4.33 -25.79
N PRO A 442 -20.54 -5.21 -25.93
CA PRO A 442 -20.42 -6.61 -25.51
C PRO A 442 -19.34 -7.40 -26.26
N VAL A 443 -18.75 -8.41 -25.60
CA VAL A 443 -17.81 -9.37 -26.19
C VAL A 443 -18.40 -10.06 -27.43
N GLN A 444 -19.72 -10.28 -27.46
CA GLN A 444 -20.43 -10.85 -28.60
C GLN A 444 -20.32 -10.02 -29.90
N ALA A 445 -19.95 -8.73 -29.84
CA ALA A 445 -19.66 -7.95 -31.03
C ALA A 445 -18.42 -8.44 -31.80
N TYR A 446 -17.46 -9.07 -31.10
CA TYR A 446 -16.21 -9.59 -31.66
C TYR A 446 -16.19 -11.12 -31.74
N ILE A 447 -16.88 -11.78 -30.80
CA ILE A 447 -17.01 -13.24 -30.72
C ILE A 447 -18.50 -13.58 -30.67
N PRO A 448 -19.23 -13.64 -31.81
CA PRO A 448 -20.70 -13.77 -31.82
C PRO A 448 -21.26 -15.02 -31.13
N TRP A 449 -20.43 -16.05 -30.92
CA TRP A 449 -20.80 -17.28 -30.20
C TRP A 449 -20.35 -17.28 -28.73
N PHE A 450 -19.76 -16.19 -28.22
CA PHE A 450 -19.37 -16.06 -26.82
C PHE A 450 -20.59 -16.22 -25.92
N ARG A 451 -20.45 -17.09 -24.92
CA ARG A 451 -21.49 -17.37 -23.95
C ARG A 451 -20.91 -17.80 -22.61
N VAL A 452 -21.62 -17.46 -21.56
CA VAL A 452 -21.48 -17.98 -20.19
C VAL A 452 -22.74 -18.75 -19.81
N ALA A 453 -22.86 -19.27 -18.59
CA ALA A 453 -24.03 -20.05 -18.19
C ALA A 453 -25.34 -19.22 -18.15
N ASP A 454 -25.23 -17.89 -18.07
CA ASP A 454 -26.34 -16.93 -18.16
C ASP A 454 -26.35 -16.26 -19.54
N GLU A 455 -27.41 -16.48 -20.33
CA GLU A 455 -27.60 -15.92 -21.67
C GLU A 455 -27.72 -14.38 -21.64
N THR A 456 -28.32 -13.81 -20.59
CA THR A 456 -28.47 -12.35 -20.44
C THR A 456 -27.13 -11.72 -20.15
N ALA A 457 -26.32 -12.32 -19.28
CA ALA A 457 -24.95 -11.87 -19.02
C ALA A 457 -24.05 -12.03 -20.26
N SER A 458 -24.23 -13.10 -21.04
CA SER A 458 -23.49 -13.34 -22.30
C SER A 458 -23.63 -12.19 -23.29
N ALA A 459 -24.82 -11.59 -23.39
CA ALA A 459 -25.11 -10.44 -24.24
C ALA A 459 -24.69 -9.07 -23.65
N GLN A 460 -24.19 -9.02 -22.40
CA GLN A 460 -23.91 -7.77 -21.68
C GLN A 460 -22.47 -7.63 -21.15
N ILE A 461 -21.70 -8.72 -21.02
CA ILE A 461 -20.29 -8.65 -20.63
C ILE A 461 -19.51 -7.92 -21.74
N THR A 462 -18.82 -6.83 -21.37
CA THR A 462 -18.06 -5.95 -22.28
C THR A 462 -16.57 -6.13 -22.09
N LEU A 463 -15.76 -5.61 -23.02
CA LEU A 463 -14.30 -5.61 -22.89
C LEU A 463 -13.85 -4.88 -21.62
N LYS A 464 -14.50 -3.77 -21.28
CA LYS A 464 -14.27 -3.02 -20.03
C LYS A 464 -14.64 -3.83 -18.78
N HIS A 465 -15.68 -4.66 -18.81
CA HIS A 465 -15.99 -5.58 -17.71
C HIS A 465 -14.90 -6.64 -17.51
N LEU A 466 -14.26 -7.10 -18.59
CA LEU A 466 -13.13 -8.04 -18.51
C LEU A 466 -11.84 -7.36 -18.03
N LEU A 467 -11.52 -6.17 -18.57
CA LEU A 467 -10.33 -5.39 -18.19
C LEU A 467 -10.32 -5.03 -16.70
N ASN A 468 -11.46 -4.64 -16.13
CA ASN A 468 -11.56 -4.22 -14.72
C ASN A 468 -11.93 -5.36 -13.77
N HIS A 469 -11.99 -6.61 -14.23
CA HIS A 469 -12.48 -7.77 -13.46
C HIS A 469 -13.90 -7.59 -12.86
N THR A 470 -14.80 -6.87 -13.55
CA THR A 470 -16.19 -6.61 -13.10
C THR A 470 -17.25 -7.41 -13.86
N SER A 471 -16.86 -8.50 -14.51
CA SER A 471 -17.78 -9.37 -15.28
C SER A 471 -18.78 -10.18 -14.44
N GLY A 472 -18.58 -10.26 -13.11
CA GLY A 472 -19.34 -11.15 -12.22
C GLY A 472 -18.92 -12.64 -12.31
N LEU A 473 -18.00 -12.99 -13.20
CA LEU A 473 -17.38 -14.31 -13.29
C LEU A 473 -16.23 -14.43 -12.28
N SER A 474 -15.97 -15.65 -11.80
CA SER A 474 -14.88 -15.96 -10.88
C SER A 474 -14.46 -17.44 -10.99
N ASP A 475 -13.33 -17.81 -10.40
CA ASP A 475 -12.86 -19.22 -10.43
C ASP A 475 -13.79 -20.14 -9.61
N SER A 476 -14.50 -19.64 -8.59
CA SER A 476 -15.54 -20.43 -7.89
C SER A 476 -16.73 -20.76 -8.81
N GLY A 477 -17.09 -19.86 -9.73
CA GLY A 477 -18.10 -20.07 -10.76
C GLY A 477 -17.63 -20.88 -11.98
N TYR A 478 -16.34 -21.21 -12.09
CA TYR A 478 -15.76 -21.83 -13.29
C TYR A 478 -14.79 -22.99 -12.93
N GLY A 479 -15.28 -24.23 -13.05
CA GLY A 479 -14.55 -25.45 -12.69
C GLY A 479 -13.95 -26.25 -13.85
N ALA A 480 -13.80 -25.69 -15.05
CA ALA A 480 -13.32 -26.45 -16.20
C ALA A 480 -11.78 -26.61 -16.17
N LEU A 481 -11.31 -27.86 -16.21
CA LEU A 481 -9.89 -28.19 -16.38
C LEU A 481 -9.61 -28.44 -17.86
N LEU A 482 -8.75 -27.59 -18.45
CA LEU A 482 -8.39 -27.65 -19.87
C LEU A 482 -7.02 -28.31 -20.07
N PRO A 483 -6.81 -29.02 -21.20
CA PRO A 483 -5.48 -29.42 -21.65
C PRO A 483 -4.53 -28.22 -21.80
N LEU A 484 -3.23 -28.42 -21.56
CA LEU A 484 -2.24 -27.33 -21.65
C LEU A 484 -2.05 -26.84 -23.10
N ASP A 485 -2.26 -27.70 -24.08
CA ASP A 485 -2.19 -27.38 -25.52
C ASP A 485 -3.45 -26.71 -26.08
N ALA A 486 -4.52 -26.58 -25.28
CA ALA A 486 -5.76 -25.95 -25.70
C ALA A 486 -5.52 -24.48 -26.11
N GLY A 487 -5.99 -24.13 -27.32
CA GLY A 487 -5.91 -22.77 -27.85
C GLY A 487 -6.96 -21.84 -27.22
N PHE A 488 -6.82 -20.54 -27.51
CA PHE A 488 -7.73 -19.50 -27.01
C PHE A 488 -9.21 -19.80 -27.32
N GLU A 489 -9.55 -20.19 -28.55
CA GLU A 489 -10.94 -20.50 -28.92
C GLU A 489 -11.55 -21.59 -28.02
N THR A 490 -10.82 -22.70 -27.79
CA THR A 490 -11.26 -23.80 -26.93
C THR A 490 -11.52 -23.33 -25.50
N ALA A 491 -10.65 -22.47 -24.99
CA ALA A 491 -10.76 -21.89 -23.65
C ALA A 491 -11.89 -20.85 -23.53
N VAL A 492 -12.15 -20.06 -24.58
CA VAL A 492 -13.32 -19.16 -24.59
C VAL A 492 -14.61 -19.97 -24.71
N ARG A 493 -14.64 -21.06 -25.48
CA ARG A 493 -15.81 -21.96 -25.57
C ARG A 493 -16.13 -22.67 -24.26
N SER A 494 -15.15 -22.98 -23.42
CA SER A 494 -15.41 -23.61 -22.12
C SER A 494 -16.10 -22.67 -21.12
N LEU A 495 -16.04 -21.35 -21.31
CA LEU A 495 -16.77 -20.38 -20.47
C LEU A 495 -18.28 -20.54 -20.52
N GLN A 496 -18.85 -21.29 -21.48
CA GLN A 496 -20.28 -21.62 -21.52
C GLN A 496 -20.83 -22.29 -20.24
N THR A 497 -19.97 -22.85 -19.39
CA THR A 497 -20.34 -23.42 -18.08
C THR A 497 -20.03 -22.49 -16.89
N ALA A 498 -19.39 -21.35 -17.13
CA ALA A 498 -19.03 -20.38 -16.09
C ALA A 498 -20.30 -19.69 -15.56
N GLN A 499 -20.53 -19.79 -14.26
CA GLN A 499 -21.63 -19.14 -13.56
C GLN A 499 -21.20 -17.79 -12.99
N LEU A 500 -22.10 -16.81 -13.01
CA LEU A 500 -21.88 -15.54 -12.31
C LEU A 500 -22.00 -15.75 -10.79
N THR A 501 -21.05 -15.19 -10.06
CA THR A 501 -21.00 -15.22 -8.58
C THR A 501 -21.27 -13.85 -7.94
N ALA A 502 -21.32 -12.81 -8.76
CA ALA A 502 -21.91 -11.51 -8.45
C ALA A 502 -22.67 -10.99 -9.69
N PRO A 503 -23.62 -10.06 -9.53
CA PRO A 503 -24.23 -9.42 -10.69
C PRO A 503 -23.19 -8.64 -11.50
N LEU A 504 -23.38 -8.59 -12.82
CA LEU A 504 -22.51 -7.89 -13.75
C LEU A 504 -22.25 -6.43 -13.31
N GLY A 505 -21.00 -6.00 -13.33
CA GLY A 505 -20.56 -4.66 -12.95
C GLY A 505 -20.50 -4.38 -11.43
N MET A 506 -21.14 -5.19 -10.57
CA MET A 506 -21.35 -4.84 -9.16
C MET A 506 -20.16 -5.11 -8.23
N LYS A 507 -19.23 -6.00 -8.61
CA LYS A 507 -18.06 -6.35 -7.80
C LYS A 507 -16.83 -6.58 -8.67
N HIS A 508 -15.66 -6.24 -8.14
CA HIS A 508 -14.37 -6.71 -8.67
C HIS A 508 -14.15 -8.16 -8.22
N GLN A 509 -14.03 -9.07 -9.19
CA GLN A 509 -13.78 -10.51 -9.02
C GLN A 509 -12.65 -10.93 -9.97
N TYR A 510 -11.43 -11.07 -9.45
CA TYR A 510 -10.25 -11.29 -10.29
C TYR A 510 -10.32 -12.63 -11.02
N PHE A 511 -10.43 -12.60 -12.35
CA PHE A 511 -10.71 -13.80 -13.15
C PHE A 511 -9.78 -13.92 -14.37
N ASN A 512 -8.87 -14.89 -14.33
CA ASN A 512 -7.81 -15.05 -15.35
C ASN A 512 -8.37 -15.26 -16.76
N MET A 513 -9.46 -16.01 -16.90
CA MET A 513 -10.06 -16.31 -18.20
C MET A 513 -10.67 -15.07 -18.88
N GLY A 514 -10.97 -14.01 -18.13
CA GLY A 514 -11.36 -12.72 -18.73
C GLY A 514 -10.25 -12.15 -19.62
N TYR A 515 -8.99 -12.27 -19.18
CA TYR A 515 -7.82 -11.87 -19.97
C TYR A 515 -7.46 -12.87 -21.08
N THR A 516 -7.84 -14.15 -20.96
CA THR A 516 -7.82 -15.11 -22.07
C THR A 516 -8.77 -14.69 -23.20
N VAL A 517 -9.98 -14.21 -22.87
CA VAL A 517 -10.93 -13.67 -23.87
C VAL A 517 -10.36 -12.42 -24.52
N LEU A 518 -9.76 -11.50 -23.76
CA LEU A 518 -9.12 -10.29 -24.30
C LEU A 518 -7.95 -10.63 -25.25
N ALA A 519 -7.07 -11.56 -24.86
CA ALA A 519 -5.97 -12.02 -25.73
C ALA A 519 -6.48 -12.63 -27.05
N TYR A 520 -7.60 -13.37 -27.01
CA TYR A 520 -8.22 -13.90 -28.22
C TYR A 520 -8.85 -12.81 -29.12
N ILE A 521 -9.43 -11.76 -28.52
CA ILE A 521 -9.94 -10.60 -29.26
C ILE A 521 -8.80 -9.86 -29.97
N VAL A 522 -7.61 -9.76 -29.37
CA VAL A 522 -6.43 -9.22 -30.06
C VAL A 522 -6.14 -10.01 -31.34
N GLU A 523 -6.16 -11.35 -31.30
CA GLU A 523 -5.95 -12.17 -32.50
C GLU A 523 -7.03 -11.95 -33.57
N LEU A 524 -8.30 -12.00 -33.17
CA LEU A 524 -9.43 -11.88 -34.09
C LEU A 524 -9.54 -10.50 -34.75
N THR A 525 -9.20 -9.44 -34.02
CA THR A 525 -9.31 -8.06 -34.52
C THR A 525 -8.08 -7.62 -35.31
N SER A 526 -6.87 -7.99 -34.88
CA SER A 526 -5.64 -7.65 -35.62
C SER A 526 -5.39 -8.55 -36.83
N GLY A 527 -5.89 -9.79 -36.81
CA GLY A 527 -5.54 -10.82 -37.79
C GLY A 527 -4.15 -11.43 -37.60
N GLN A 528 -3.44 -11.08 -36.52
CA GLN A 528 -2.13 -11.61 -36.15
C GLN A 528 -2.26 -12.63 -35.00
N PRO A 529 -1.37 -13.62 -34.88
CA PRO A 529 -1.19 -14.36 -33.64
C PRO A 529 -0.90 -13.42 -32.46
N TYR A 530 -1.39 -13.74 -31.26
CA TYR A 530 -1.24 -12.87 -30.09
C TYR A 530 0.23 -12.58 -29.76
N ALA A 531 1.09 -13.59 -29.95
CA ALA A 531 2.52 -13.47 -29.70
C ALA A 531 3.18 -12.43 -30.62
N ASP A 532 2.83 -12.49 -31.91
CA ASP A 532 3.34 -11.59 -32.95
C ASP A 532 2.84 -10.16 -32.71
N TYR A 533 1.56 -9.97 -32.34
CA TYR A 533 1.03 -8.64 -32.02
C TYR A 533 1.79 -7.98 -30.87
N VAL A 534 2.00 -8.70 -29.76
CA VAL A 534 2.72 -8.16 -28.60
C VAL A 534 4.20 -7.91 -28.94
N HIS A 535 4.81 -8.78 -29.76
CA HIS A 535 6.17 -8.59 -30.24
C HIS A 535 6.32 -7.31 -31.08
N ASP A 536 5.48 -7.14 -32.10
CA ASP A 536 5.62 -6.06 -33.09
C ASP A 536 5.12 -4.71 -32.57
N HIS A 537 4.07 -4.70 -31.73
CA HIS A 537 3.41 -3.47 -31.27
C HIS A 537 3.76 -3.05 -29.84
N ILE A 538 4.45 -3.88 -29.05
CA ILE A 538 4.86 -3.55 -27.67
C ILE A 538 6.33 -3.85 -27.40
N PHE A 539 6.83 -5.06 -27.67
CA PHE A 539 8.22 -5.40 -27.33
C PHE A 539 9.23 -4.68 -28.23
N THR A 540 9.06 -4.75 -29.55
CA THR A 540 9.96 -4.12 -30.53
C THR A 540 10.05 -2.59 -30.35
N PRO A 541 8.94 -1.84 -30.20
CA PRO A 541 9.01 -0.39 -29.96
C PRO A 541 9.67 0.00 -28.63
N LEU A 542 9.73 -0.91 -27.64
CA LEU A 542 10.40 -0.72 -26.36
C LEU A 542 11.82 -1.31 -26.29
N GLY A 543 12.31 -1.95 -27.36
CA GLY A 543 13.61 -2.64 -27.37
C GLY A 543 13.70 -3.79 -26.36
N MET A 544 12.59 -4.53 -26.18
CA MET A 544 12.47 -5.69 -25.29
C MET A 544 12.84 -6.99 -26.01
N ASP A 545 14.04 -7.03 -26.61
CA ASP A 545 14.46 -8.04 -27.59
C ASP A 545 14.59 -9.46 -27.01
N SER A 546 14.58 -9.63 -25.68
CA SER A 546 14.61 -10.94 -25.00
C SER A 546 13.26 -11.31 -24.34
N SER A 547 12.19 -10.58 -24.66
CA SER A 547 10.82 -10.90 -24.25
C SER A 547 10.08 -11.67 -25.34
N THR A 548 9.23 -12.62 -24.93
CA THR A 548 8.41 -13.40 -25.86
C THR A 548 7.06 -13.77 -25.26
N ALA A 549 6.02 -13.66 -26.09
CA ALA A 549 4.69 -14.18 -25.83
C ALA A 549 4.48 -15.56 -26.49
N ASP A 550 5.53 -16.17 -27.05
CA ASP A 550 5.61 -17.61 -27.32
C ASP A 550 6.68 -18.25 -26.42
N PRO A 551 6.30 -18.83 -25.26
CA PRO A 551 7.26 -19.44 -24.34
C PRO A 551 8.11 -20.57 -24.92
N ALA A 552 7.69 -21.19 -26.03
CA ALA A 552 8.49 -22.22 -26.70
C ALA A 552 9.75 -21.64 -27.40
N SER A 553 9.78 -20.33 -27.67
CA SER A 553 10.92 -19.62 -28.24
C SER A 553 11.93 -19.10 -27.21
N ALA A 554 11.66 -19.26 -25.90
CA ALA A 554 12.53 -18.75 -24.83
C ALA A 554 13.83 -19.57 -24.69
N ALA A 555 14.91 -19.10 -25.33
CA ALA A 555 16.20 -19.79 -25.40
C ALA A 555 17.01 -19.80 -24.09
N ASN A 556 16.80 -18.82 -23.20
CA ASN A 556 17.57 -18.60 -21.97
C ASN A 556 16.69 -18.61 -20.70
N LEU A 557 15.61 -19.39 -20.72
CA LEU A 557 14.71 -19.57 -19.58
C LEU A 557 15.47 -20.13 -18.37
N ALA A 558 15.39 -19.46 -17.22
CA ALA A 558 15.95 -19.92 -15.97
C ALA A 558 15.20 -21.17 -15.46
N GLN A 559 15.89 -22.02 -14.69
CA GLN A 559 15.23 -23.06 -13.90
C GLN A 559 14.32 -22.39 -12.87
N GLY A 560 13.03 -22.74 -12.92
CA GLY A 560 12.06 -22.39 -11.90
C GLY A 560 12.08 -23.38 -10.73
N TYR A 561 11.72 -22.92 -9.53
CA TYR A 561 11.71 -23.74 -8.31
C TYR A 561 10.37 -23.63 -7.59
N SER A 562 10.02 -24.70 -6.87
CA SER A 562 8.99 -24.73 -5.83
C SER A 562 9.63 -25.26 -4.54
N ARG A 563 8.91 -25.32 -3.42
CA ARG A 563 9.45 -25.89 -2.16
C ARG A 563 8.87 -27.23 -1.78
N LEU A 564 9.69 -28.04 -1.13
CA LEU A 564 9.26 -29.17 -0.31
C LEU A 564 9.87 -29.05 1.09
N PHE A 565 9.03 -28.83 2.10
CA PHE A 565 9.45 -28.67 3.50
C PHE A 565 10.61 -27.68 3.68
N GLY A 566 10.51 -26.51 3.04
CA GLY A 566 11.48 -25.41 3.17
C GLY A 566 12.67 -25.48 2.20
N PHE A 567 12.98 -26.65 1.65
CA PHE A 567 13.99 -26.81 0.62
C PHE A 567 13.41 -26.40 -0.75
N ALA A 568 14.13 -25.55 -1.49
CA ALA A 568 13.81 -25.27 -2.88
C ALA A 568 14.16 -26.49 -3.75
N ILE A 569 13.24 -26.87 -4.62
CA ILE A 569 13.28 -28.05 -5.50
C ILE A 569 13.02 -27.56 -6.93
N PRO A 570 13.88 -27.88 -7.91
CA PRO A 570 13.65 -27.49 -9.30
C PRO A 570 12.35 -28.14 -9.82
N MET A 571 11.53 -27.35 -10.49
CA MET A 571 10.27 -27.80 -11.09
C MET A 571 10.11 -27.17 -12.47
N GLU A 572 9.58 -27.94 -13.42
CA GLU A 572 9.24 -27.42 -14.75
C GLU A 572 7.98 -26.56 -14.67
N GLN A 573 8.02 -25.38 -15.30
CA GLN A 573 6.83 -24.54 -15.43
C GLN A 573 5.89 -25.13 -16.49
N ARG A 574 4.67 -25.47 -16.07
CA ARG A 574 3.61 -25.88 -16.99
C ARG A 574 3.06 -24.64 -17.69
N VAL A 575 2.86 -24.70 -19.01
CA VAL A 575 2.41 -23.56 -19.81
C VAL A 575 1.09 -23.89 -20.51
N PRO A 576 -0.06 -23.41 -20.01
CA PRO A 576 -1.33 -23.49 -20.72
C PRO A 576 -1.34 -22.44 -21.84
N ARG A 577 -1.41 -22.88 -23.10
CA ARG A 577 -1.35 -22.01 -24.29
C ARG A 577 -2.44 -20.93 -24.28
N TYR A 578 -3.66 -21.29 -23.89
CA TYR A 578 -4.77 -20.33 -23.74
C TYR A 578 -4.57 -19.26 -22.64
N ALA A 579 -3.55 -19.40 -21.79
CA ALA A 579 -3.29 -18.51 -20.68
C ALA A 579 -2.14 -17.52 -20.92
N ILE A 580 -1.45 -17.59 -22.08
CA ILE A 580 -0.30 -16.73 -22.43
C ILE A 580 -0.55 -15.25 -22.06
N GLY A 581 -1.58 -14.63 -22.65
CA GLY A 581 -1.91 -13.22 -22.38
C GLY A 581 -2.51 -12.91 -21.01
N ASN A 582 -2.72 -13.90 -20.14
CA ASN A 582 -3.15 -13.68 -18.75
C ASN A 582 -2.06 -14.00 -17.71
N GLY A 583 -1.02 -14.77 -18.07
CA GLY A 583 -0.12 -15.32 -17.05
C GLY A 583 1.21 -15.94 -17.51
N TYR A 584 1.52 -16.01 -18.81
CA TYR A 584 2.67 -16.79 -19.30
C TYR A 584 3.51 -16.10 -20.39
N ILE A 585 3.56 -14.76 -20.41
CA ILE A 585 4.65 -14.06 -21.12
C ILE A 585 5.98 -14.37 -20.42
N VAL A 586 7.04 -14.53 -21.21
CA VAL A 586 8.42 -14.66 -20.75
C VAL A 586 9.16 -13.36 -21.02
N SER A 587 9.95 -12.89 -20.05
CA SER A 587 10.73 -11.65 -20.17
C SER A 587 12.01 -11.74 -19.35
N THR A 588 12.87 -10.72 -19.45
CA THR A 588 14.08 -10.57 -18.65
C THR A 588 13.94 -9.40 -17.67
N PRO A 589 14.70 -9.36 -16.56
CA PRO A 589 14.80 -8.18 -15.70
C PRO A 589 15.14 -6.89 -16.47
N ALA A 590 16.03 -6.96 -17.46
CA ALA A 590 16.41 -5.83 -18.30
C ALA A 590 15.24 -5.32 -19.19
N ASP A 591 14.47 -6.23 -19.81
CA ASP A 591 13.33 -5.84 -20.65
C ASP A 591 12.15 -5.35 -19.81
N MET A 592 11.89 -5.99 -18.67
CA MET A 592 10.89 -5.52 -17.71
C MET A 592 11.25 -4.14 -17.14
N ALA A 593 12.55 -3.81 -16.98
CA ALA A 593 12.97 -2.47 -16.59
C ALA A 593 12.63 -1.41 -17.67
N ARG A 594 12.77 -1.74 -18.96
CA ARG A 594 12.34 -0.86 -20.07
C ARG A 594 10.82 -0.69 -20.08
N TYR A 595 10.07 -1.77 -19.87
CA TYR A 595 8.61 -1.72 -19.75
C TYR A 595 8.16 -0.86 -18.55
N ALA A 596 8.76 -1.06 -17.37
CA ALA A 596 8.48 -0.28 -16.18
C ALA A 596 8.81 1.20 -16.39
N LEU A 597 9.95 1.52 -17.00
CA LEU A 597 10.31 2.89 -17.38
C LEU A 597 9.27 3.51 -18.32
N ALA A 598 8.88 2.84 -19.40
CA ALA A 598 7.87 3.32 -20.34
C ALA A 598 6.52 3.57 -19.64
N MET A 599 6.06 2.63 -18.81
CA MET A 599 4.80 2.75 -18.06
C MET A 599 4.88 3.76 -16.90
N ASN A 600 6.08 4.12 -16.41
CA ASN A 600 6.25 5.17 -15.40
C ASN A 600 6.26 6.59 -16.02
N THR A 601 6.60 6.71 -17.31
CA THR A 601 6.89 7.98 -18.00
C THR A 601 5.86 8.37 -19.07
N GLY A 602 4.64 7.80 -19.02
CA GLY A 602 3.54 8.18 -19.93
C GLY A 602 3.31 7.22 -21.10
N GLY A 603 3.84 6.00 -21.03
CA GLY A 603 3.58 4.93 -22.01
C GLY A 603 4.49 4.96 -23.25
N ALA A 604 5.54 5.79 -23.25
CA ALA A 604 6.53 5.90 -24.33
C ALA A 604 5.94 6.06 -25.76
N GLY A 605 4.75 6.67 -25.88
CA GLY A 605 4.07 6.86 -27.17
C GLY A 605 3.43 5.59 -27.77
N LEU A 606 3.33 4.49 -27.00
CA LEU A 606 2.64 3.26 -27.44
C LEU A 606 1.12 3.45 -27.61
N VAL A 607 0.56 4.46 -26.95
CA VAL A 607 -0.82 4.97 -27.04
C VAL A 607 -0.81 6.48 -26.78
N SER A 608 -1.92 7.18 -27.09
CA SER A 608 -2.10 8.60 -26.74
C SER A 608 -2.07 8.86 -25.22
N PRO A 609 -1.75 10.08 -24.77
CA PRO A 609 -1.86 10.46 -23.35
C PRO A 609 -3.25 10.24 -22.76
N GLU A 610 -4.30 10.44 -23.56
CA GLU A 610 -5.70 10.24 -23.17
C GLU A 610 -6.01 8.76 -22.91
N MET A 611 -5.58 7.86 -23.80
CA MET A 611 -5.72 6.42 -23.62
C MET A 611 -4.82 5.90 -22.50
N PHE A 612 -3.60 6.44 -22.37
CA PHE A 612 -2.70 6.11 -21.28
C PHE A 612 -3.32 6.44 -19.90
N LYS A 613 -3.91 7.63 -19.76
CA LYS A 613 -4.67 8.02 -18.57
C LYS A 613 -5.87 7.08 -18.32
N ARG A 614 -6.51 6.56 -19.39
CA ARG A 614 -7.59 5.57 -19.28
C ARG A 614 -7.11 4.21 -18.76
N ILE A 615 -5.89 3.76 -19.12
CA ILE A 615 -5.27 2.53 -18.60
C ILE A 615 -5.11 2.60 -17.07
N PHE A 616 -4.64 3.75 -16.57
CA PHE A 616 -4.42 4.01 -15.13
C PHE A 616 -5.62 4.64 -14.42
N THR A 617 -6.81 4.68 -15.04
CA THR A 617 -8.02 5.10 -14.33
C THR A 617 -8.50 3.96 -13.42
N PRO A 618 -8.58 4.14 -12.08
CA PRO A 618 -9.00 3.08 -11.18
C PRO A 618 -10.48 2.73 -11.37
N GLY A 619 -10.76 1.44 -11.60
CA GLY A 619 -12.09 0.85 -11.48
C GLY A 619 -12.39 0.39 -10.05
N SER A 620 -13.34 -0.54 -9.93
CA SER A 620 -13.67 -1.17 -8.64
C SER A 620 -12.45 -1.80 -7.98
N ASN A 621 -12.28 -1.57 -6.67
CA ASN A 621 -11.12 -2.04 -5.90
C ASN A 621 -9.75 -1.51 -6.42
N GLY A 622 -9.74 -0.33 -7.04
CA GLY A 622 -8.52 0.31 -7.55
C GLY A 622 -7.90 -0.35 -8.78
N TYR A 623 -8.56 -1.35 -9.38
CA TYR A 623 -8.01 -2.05 -10.55
C TYR A 623 -8.39 -1.31 -11.84
N GLY A 624 -7.38 -0.88 -12.61
CA GLY A 624 -7.52 -0.31 -13.94
C GLY A 624 -7.29 -1.35 -15.03
N PHE A 625 -6.71 -0.96 -16.17
CA PHE A 625 -6.48 -1.90 -17.28
C PHE A 625 -5.18 -2.69 -17.06
N GLY A 626 -5.26 -3.76 -16.26
CA GLY A 626 -4.11 -4.64 -16.00
C GLY A 626 -3.15 -4.15 -14.92
N TRP A 627 -3.59 -3.21 -14.08
CA TRP A 627 -2.81 -2.57 -13.01
C TRP A 627 -3.69 -2.33 -11.79
N TYR A 628 -3.10 -2.41 -10.59
CA TYR A 628 -3.66 -1.80 -9.38
C TYR A 628 -3.16 -0.36 -9.29
N ILE A 629 -4.09 0.57 -9.07
CA ILE A 629 -3.86 2.00 -8.87
C ILE A 629 -4.35 2.32 -7.46
N VAL A 630 -3.42 2.60 -6.55
CA VAL A 630 -3.70 2.90 -5.14
C VAL A 630 -3.17 4.29 -4.79
N ASP A 631 -3.56 4.81 -3.63
CA ASP A 631 -3.06 6.08 -3.08
C ASP A 631 -3.23 7.25 -4.08
N GLY A 632 -4.41 7.32 -4.72
CA GLY A 632 -4.74 8.32 -5.74
C GLY A 632 -3.97 8.19 -7.06
N GLY A 633 -3.19 7.12 -7.24
CA GLY A 633 -2.26 6.94 -8.35
C GLY A 633 -0.80 7.26 -7.99
N ALA A 634 -0.49 7.57 -6.72
CA ALA A 634 0.88 7.72 -6.26
C ALA A 634 1.68 6.41 -6.33
N LYS A 635 1.01 5.26 -6.19
CA LYS A 635 1.56 3.92 -6.45
C LYS A 635 0.68 3.17 -7.44
N ILE A 636 1.30 2.72 -8.53
CA ILE A 636 0.68 1.88 -9.56
C ILE A 636 1.49 0.59 -9.65
N PHE A 637 0.87 -0.56 -9.47
CA PHE A 637 1.60 -1.82 -9.43
C PHE A 637 0.83 -2.99 -10.02
N HIS A 638 1.57 -4.00 -10.47
CA HIS A 638 1.01 -5.31 -10.73
C HIS A 638 2.04 -6.40 -10.40
N GLY A 639 1.52 -7.58 -10.06
CA GLY A 639 2.31 -8.70 -9.59
C GLY A 639 2.06 -9.94 -10.45
N GLY A 640 3.08 -10.79 -10.53
CA GLY A 640 3.07 -12.06 -11.23
C GLY A 640 3.35 -13.21 -10.28
N ALA A 641 2.56 -14.28 -10.41
CA ALA A 641 2.79 -15.54 -9.73
C ALA A 641 2.47 -16.69 -10.69
N ASN A 642 3.43 -17.60 -10.85
CA ASN A 642 3.26 -18.93 -11.43
C ASN A 642 3.68 -19.98 -10.38
N GLU A 643 3.57 -21.27 -10.70
CA GLU A 643 4.02 -22.35 -9.80
C GLU A 643 5.54 -22.37 -9.56
N THR A 644 6.33 -21.65 -10.37
CA THR A 644 7.80 -21.63 -10.27
C THR A 644 8.47 -20.26 -10.39
N PHE A 645 7.69 -19.19 -10.61
CA PHE A 645 8.21 -17.82 -10.77
C PHE A 645 7.33 -16.79 -10.08
N ARG A 646 7.95 -15.67 -9.70
CA ARG A 646 7.27 -14.46 -9.20
C ARG A 646 7.81 -13.22 -9.90
N THR A 647 6.95 -12.22 -10.09
CA THR A 647 7.33 -10.88 -10.54
C THR A 647 6.56 -9.82 -9.75
N GLU A 648 7.15 -8.65 -9.56
CA GLU A 648 6.49 -7.44 -9.08
C GLU A 648 6.98 -6.27 -9.94
N VAL A 649 6.06 -5.45 -10.44
CA VAL A 649 6.38 -4.18 -11.10
C VAL A 649 5.63 -3.09 -10.37
N ASN A 650 6.37 -2.16 -9.76
CA ASN A 650 5.82 -1.06 -8.98
C ASN A 650 6.32 0.28 -9.55
N LEU A 651 5.40 1.18 -9.83
CA LEU A 651 5.60 2.47 -10.47
C LEU A 651 5.16 3.56 -9.49
N TYR A 652 5.96 4.63 -9.41
CA TYR A 652 5.70 5.81 -8.59
C TYR A 652 5.84 7.06 -9.49
N PRO A 653 4.88 7.33 -10.39
CA PRO A 653 5.05 8.32 -11.45
C PRO A 653 5.34 9.72 -10.90
N ALA A 654 4.69 10.11 -9.81
CA ALA A 654 4.90 11.38 -9.12
C ALA A 654 6.31 11.56 -8.53
N ARG A 655 7.03 10.45 -8.26
CA ARG A 655 8.43 10.46 -7.82
C ARG A 655 9.41 10.17 -8.96
N GLN A 656 8.91 9.94 -10.17
CA GLN A 656 9.68 9.43 -11.32
C GLN A 656 10.51 8.19 -10.99
N ARG A 657 10.03 7.32 -10.10
CA ARG A 657 10.73 6.08 -9.71
C ARG A 657 9.90 4.85 -10.01
N ALA A 658 10.54 3.73 -10.27
CA ALA A 658 9.90 2.43 -10.39
C ALA A 658 10.87 1.32 -10.00
N PHE A 659 10.36 0.13 -9.68
CA PHE A 659 11.19 -1.06 -9.59
C PHE A 659 10.52 -2.29 -10.19
N VAL A 660 11.38 -3.22 -10.60
CA VAL A 660 11.03 -4.58 -10.99
C VAL A 660 11.74 -5.53 -10.05
N LEU A 661 11.02 -6.49 -9.49
CA LEU A 661 11.56 -7.60 -8.71
C LEU A 661 11.10 -8.90 -9.38
N MET A 662 12.02 -9.81 -9.64
CA MET A 662 11.74 -11.13 -10.24
C MET A 662 12.41 -12.24 -9.42
N MET A 663 11.74 -13.38 -9.29
CA MET A 663 12.22 -14.53 -8.52
C MET A 663 11.93 -15.82 -9.30
N ASN A 664 12.84 -16.78 -9.28
CA ASN A 664 12.62 -18.13 -9.81
C ASN A 664 12.19 -19.13 -8.72
N GLU A 665 11.39 -18.65 -7.76
CA GLU A 665 10.73 -19.47 -6.74
C GLU A 665 9.23 -19.15 -6.77
N GLY A 666 8.39 -20.18 -6.84
CA GLY A 666 6.94 -20.04 -7.06
C GLY A 666 6.06 -20.79 -6.07
N HIS A 667 6.61 -21.32 -4.96
CA HIS A 667 5.80 -21.86 -3.87
C HIS A 667 4.82 -20.80 -3.32
N GLN A 668 3.60 -21.22 -3.03
CA GLN A 668 2.49 -20.32 -2.67
C GLN A 668 2.77 -19.53 -1.39
N VAL A 669 3.61 -20.02 -0.48
CA VAL A 669 3.98 -19.29 0.75
C VAL A 669 5.03 -18.22 0.47
N ASP A 670 6.00 -18.48 -0.44
CA ASP A 670 6.94 -17.44 -0.90
C ASP A 670 6.21 -16.27 -1.56
N HIS A 671 5.10 -16.52 -2.27
CA HIS A 671 4.27 -15.46 -2.86
C HIS A 671 3.66 -14.48 -1.85
N PHE A 672 3.47 -14.86 -0.59
CA PHE A 672 2.93 -13.95 0.43
C PHE A 672 3.97 -13.50 1.47
N ILE A 673 5.00 -14.32 1.71
CA ILE A 673 5.98 -14.08 2.77
C ILE A 673 7.32 -13.61 2.18
N SER A 674 8.02 -14.46 1.44
CA SER A 674 9.36 -14.14 0.90
C SER A 674 9.33 -12.96 -0.07
N GLY A 675 8.50 -13.07 -1.12
CA GLY A 675 8.34 -12.03 -2.14
C GLY A 675 7.66 -10.77 -1.60
N GLY A 676 6.76 -10.90 -0.62
CA GLY A 676 6.15 -9.76 0.06
C GLY A 676 7.13 -8.95 0.91
N GLN A 677 8.02 -9.62 1.65
CA GLN A 677 9.07 -8.94 2.43
C GLN A 677 10.17 -8.36 1.52
N LEU A 678 10.58 -9.09 0.46
CA LEU A 678 11.54 -8.58 -0.54
C LEU A 678 11.00 -7.34 -1.24
N ALA A 679 9.76 -7.39 -1.74
CA ALA A 679 9.13 -6.25 -2.43
C ALA A 679 9.06 -5.02 -1.52
N LYS A 680 8.70 -5.17 -0.24
CA LYS A 680 8.69 -4.07 0.74
C LYS A 680 10.07 -3.48 0.98
N GLY A 681 11.11 -4.30 1.14
CA GLY A 681 12.46 -3.77 1.37
C GLY A 681 13.07 -3.10 0.13
N VAL A 682 12.83 -3.65 -1.07
CA VAL A 682 13.19 -3.00 -2.33
C VAL A 682 12.39 -1.70 -2.51
N GLU A 683 11.09 -1.69 -2.18
CA GLU A 683 10.26 -0.48 -2.16
C GLU A 683 10.83 0.58 -1.23
N SER A 684 11.19 0.25 0.02
CA SER A 684 11.82 1.20 0.93
C SER A 684 13.10 1.79 0.34
N LEU A 685 14.01 0.95 -0.17
CA LEU A 685 15.26 1.43 -0.82
C LEU A 685 14.98 2.35 -2.02
N VAL A 686 14.02 2.00 -2.88
CA VAL A 686 13.59 2.80 -4.05
C VAL A 686 12.97 4.11 -3.62
N LEU A 687 12.25 4.15 -2.50
CA LEU A 687 11.62 5.35 -1.96
C LEU A 687 12.55 6.18 -1.04
N GLY A 688 13.80 5.76 -0.86
CA GLY A 688 14.79 6.46 -0.01
C GLY A 688 14.58 6.26 1.49
N GLN A 689 13.88 5.18 1.89
CA GLN A 689 13.57 4.80 3.25
C GLN A 689 14.47 3.65 3.72
N THR A 690 14.68 3.52 5.02
CA THR A 690 15.35 2.36 5.62
C THR A 690 14.52 1.09 5.38
N PRO A 691 15.08 0.01 4.79
CA PRO A 691 14.34 -1.24 4.63
C PRO A 691 14.08 -1.90 6.00
N PRO A 692 12.94 -2.62 6.17
CA PRO A 692 12.67 -3.39 7.39
C PRO A 692 13.80 -4.35 7.73
N LEU A 693 14.04 -4.61 9.01
CA LEU A 693 15.12 -5.50 9.43
C LEU A 693 14.87 -6.90 8.86
N VAL A 694 15.93 -7.53 8.35
CA VAL A 694 15.84 -8.90 7.80
C VAL A 694 15.31 -9.90 8.85
N THR A 695 15.50 -9.62 10.15
CA THR A 695 14.95 -10.42 11.25
C THR A 695 13.43 -10.31 11.44
N GLU A 696 12.76 -9.30 10.88
CA GLU A 696 11.31 -9.11 11.02
C GLU A 696 10.50 -10.07 10.16
N GLY A 697 9.43 -10.63 10.74
CA GLY A 697 8.54 -11.54 10.02
C GLY A 697 9.15 -12.93 9.72
N TRP A 698 8.27 -13.85 9.33
CA TRP A 698 8.60 -15.28 9.18
C TRP A 698 9.60 -15.57 8.06
N SER A 699 10.41 -16.62 8.25
CA SER A 699 11.15 -17.28 7.16
C SER A 699 10.34 -18.46 6.61
N VAL A 700 10.21 -18.55 5.28
CA VAL A 700 9.50 -19.67 4.64
C VAL A 700 10.29 -20.98 4.76
N GLN A 701 11.63 -20.93 4.74
CA GLN A 701 12.47 -22.09 4.98
C GLN A 701 12.21 -22.71 6.36
N TRP A 702 12.14 -21.88 7.41
CA TRP A 702 11.87 -22.35 8.78
C TRP A 702 10.45 -22.89 8.96
N LEU A 703 9.45 -22.24 8.35
CA LEU A 703 8.07 -22.75 8.33
C LEU A 703 8.00 -24.14 7.68
N GLY A 704 8.67 -24.30 6.53
CA GLY A 704 8.74 -25.56 5.82
C GLY A 704 9.47 -26.67 6.60
N TRP A 705 10.57 -26.36 7.28
CA TRP A 705 11.23 -27.32 8.19
C TRP A 705 10.32 -27.72 9.35
N GLY A 706 9.57 -26.77 9.92
CA GLY A 706 8.55 -27.05 10.94
C GLY A 706 7.48 -28.03 10.46
N PHE A 707 6.95 -27.84 9.24
CA PHE A 707 6.03 -28.79 8.61
C PHE A 707 6.69 -30.15 8.37
N GLY A 708 7.95 -30.20 7.92
CA GLY A 708 8.68 -31.45 7.72
C GLY A 708 8.84 -32.27 9.01
N VAL A 709 9.24 -31.63 10.12
CA VAL A 709 9.33 -32.25 11.44
C VAL A 709 7.96 -32.74 11.91
N PHE A 710 6.90 -31.96 11.69
CA PHE A 710 5.54 -32.34 12.07
C PHE A 710 5.02 -33.54 11.26
N VAL A 711 5.27 -33.59 9.95
CA VAL A 711 4.95 -34.74 9.09
C VAL A 711 5.69 -36.00 9.54
N LEU A 712 6.97 -35.90 9.90
CA LEU A 712 7.73 -37.03 10.43
C LEU A 712 7.20 -37.52 11.79
N ALA A 713 6.79 -36.60 12.68
CA ALA A 713 6.18 -36.94 13.96
C ALA A 713 4.83 -37.66 13.78
N LEU A 714 3.98 -37.20 12.85
CA LEU A 714 2.75 -37.89 12.47
C LEU A 714 3.04 -39.27 11.88
N ALA A 715 3.98 -39.39 10.95
CA ALA A 715 4.37 -40.68 10.36
C ALA A 715 4.85 -41.68 11.42
N ALA A 716 5.63 -41.25 12.41
CA ALA A 716 6.05 -42.07 13.55
C ALA A 716 4.86 -42.48 14.45
N LEU A 717 3.95 -41.55 14.74
CA LEU A 717 2.73 -41.80 15.51
C LEU A 717 1.83 -42.83 14.80
N HIS A 718 1.53 -42.63 13.52
CA HIS A 718 0.73 -43.58 12.75
C HIS A 718 1.42 -44.94 12.62
N THR A 719 2.75 -44.99 12.44
CA THR A 719 3.52 -46.25 12.44
C THR A 719 3.34 -47.00 13.76
N ARG A 720 3.47 -46.32 14.90
CA ARG A 720 3.21 -46.90 16.23
C ARG A 720 1.77 -47.41 16.36
N ASN A 721 0.79 -46.64 15.88
CA ASN A 721 -0.61 -47.03 15.96
C ASN A 721 -0.94 -48.23 15.04
N PHE A 722 -0.37 -48.29 13.83
CA PHE A 722 -0.47 -49.48 12.97
C PHE A 722 0.15 -50.74 13.60
N LEU A 723 1.29 -50.60 14.29
CA LEU A 723 1.88 -51.72 15.03
C LEU A 723 0.98 -52.19 16.19
N SER A 724 0.29 -51.28 16.87
CA SER A 724 -0.63 -51.62 17.96
C SER A 724 -1.89 -52.37 17.48
N LEU A 725 -2.28 -52.23 16.20
CA LEU A 725 -3.40 -52.99 15.62
C LEU A 725 -3.24 -54.51 15.73
N ARG A 726 -1.99 -55.03 15.77
CA ARG A 726 -1.72 -56.46 15.93
C ARG A 726 -2.30 -57.02 17.24
N GLY A 727 -2.22 -56.25 18.33
CA GLY A 727 -2.76 -56.61 19.65
C GLY A 727 -4.18 -56.10 19.91
N TRP A 728 -4.79 -55.39 18.95
CA TRP A 728 -6.08 -54.69 19.16
C TRP A 728 -7.22 -55.65 19.50
N ASN A 729 -7.25 -56.83 18.87
CA ASN A 729 -8.26 -57.85 19.17
C ASN A 729 -8.17 -58.36 20.63
N GLU A 730 -6.95 -58.57 21.13
CA GLU A 730 -6.71 -59.04 22.50
C GLU A 730 -7.03 -57.94 23.51
N HIS A 731 -6.51 -56.73 23.29
CA HIS A 731 -6.74 -55.56 24.14
C HIS A 731 -8.22 -55.19 24.27
N THR A 732 -8.96 -55.23 23.16
CA THR A 732 -10.38 -54.86 23.16
C THR A 732 -11.31 -55.98 23.62
N ARG A 733 -10.85 -57.25 23.74
CA ARG A 733 -11.72 -58.41 23.98
C ARG A 733 -12.63 -58.26 25.21
N SER A 734 -12.11 -57.65 26.29
CA SER A 734 -12.82 -57.40 27.55
C SER A 734 -13.61 -56.08 27.60
N LEU A 735 -13.51 -55.23 26.57
CA LEU A 735 -14.16 -53.93 26.54
C LEU A 735 -15.63 -54.02 26.09
N PRO A 736 -16.55 -53.25 26.70
CA PRO A 736 -17.91 -53.11 26.22
C PRO A 736 -17.98 -52.62 24.76
N ASN A 737 -18.99 -53.06 24.01
CA ASN A 737 -19.18 -52.70 22.60
C ASN A 737 -19.20 -51.18 22.37
N VAL A 738 -19.66 -50.38 23.33
CA VAL A 738 -19.63 -48.90 23.25
C VAL A 738 -18.20 -48.36 23.21
N LYS A 739 -17.27 -48.93 23.98
CA LYS A 739 -15.85 -48.53 23.96
C LYS A 739 -15.15 -49.00 22.69
N LYS A 740 -15.48 -50.21 22.18
CA LYS A 740 -15.01 -50.69 20.86
C LYS A 740 -15.48 -49.77 19.74
N ALA A 741 -16.77 -49.43 19.74
CA ALA A 741 -17.35 -48.49 18.78
C ALA A 741 -16.65 -47.13 18.85
N TRP A 742 -16.43 -46.57 20.04
CA TRP A 742 -15.74 -45.28 20.17
C TRP A 742 -14.32 -45.29 19.61
N ASP A 743 -13.52 -46.32 19.88
CA ASP A 743 -12.15 -46.44 19.35
C ASP A 743 -12.09 -46.67 17.83
N VAL A 744 -13.12 -47.30 17.25
CA VAL A 744 -13.31 -47.32 15.79
C VAL A 744 -13.65 -45.90 15.29
N THR A 745 -14.72 -45.31 15.82
CA THR A 745 -15.30 -44.04 15.35
C THR A 745 -14.33 -42.86 15.48
N ILE A 746 -13.49 -42.80 16.51
CA ILE A 746 -12.50 -41.71 16.66
C ILE A 746 -11.49 -41.66 15.50
N SER A 747 -11.19 -42.83 14.90
CA SER A 747 -10.33 -42.96 13.71
C SER A 747 -10.94 -42.33 12.45
N PHE A 748 -12.23 -41.99 12.48
CA PHE A 748 -12.94 -41.26 11.43
C PHE A 748 -13.31 -39.83 11.84
N ILE A 749 -13.63 -39.59 13.12
CA ILE A 749 -13.96 -38.24 13.63
C ILE A 749 -12.76 -37.29 13.47
N ILE A 750 -11.57 -37.69 13.95
CA ILE A 750 -10.38 -36.82 13.91
C ILE A 750 -10.07 -36.34 12.49
N PRO A 751 -9.87 -37.21 11.47
CA PRO A 751 -9.61 -36.76 10.11
C PRO A 751 -10.77 -35.96 9.50
N THR A 752 -12.03 -36.26 9.85
CA THR A 752 -13.20 -35.49 9.36
C THR A 752 -13.22 -34.06 9.92
N VAL A 753 -12.91 -33.89 11.20
CA VAL A 753 -12.83 -32.56 11.84
C VAL A 753 -11.68 -31.76 11.25
N ILE A 754 -10.50 -32.38 11.08
CA ILE A 754 -9.34 -31.73 10.43
C ILE A 754 -9.70 -31.30 9.00
N LEU A 755 -10.27 -32.19 8.19
CA LEU A 755 -10.72 -31.87 6.83
C LEU A 755 -11.72 -30.72 6.80
N THR A 756 -12.67 -30.70 7.73
CA THR A 756 -13.70 -29.64 7.80
C THR A 756 -13.08 -28.28 8.14
N ILE A 757 -12.14 -28.24 9.09
CA ILE A 757 -11.43 -27.01 9.48
C ILE A 757 -10.54 -26.52 8.33
N VAL A 758 -9.74 -27.40 7.72
CA VAL A 758 -8.86 -27.04 6.59
C VAL A 758 -9.69 -26.57 5.39
N TYR A 759 -10.78 -27.27 5.05
CA TYR A 759 -11.70 -26.84 4.00
C TYR A 759 -12.27 -25.45 4.28
N TRP A 760 -12.74 -25.20 5.50
CA TRP A 760 -13.29 -23.90 5.90
C TRP A 760 -12.25 -22.78 5.84
N GLN A 761 -11.01 -23.04 6.31
CA GLN A 761 -9.92 -22.06 6.26
C GLN A 761 -9.50 -21.74 4.82
N VAL A 762 -9.28 -22.75 3.99
CA VAL A 762 -8.86 -22.58 2.58
C VAL A 762 -9.97 -21.92 1.76
N SER A 763 -11.23 -22.32 1.93
CA SER A 763 -12.36 -21.67 1.25
C SER A 763 -12.56 -20.22 1.68
N SER A 764 -12.41 -19.91 2.97
CA SER A 764 -12.49 -18.53 3.47
C SER A 764 -11.33 -17.65 2.96
N PHE A 765 -10.12 -18.21 2.81
CA PHE A 765 -8.96 -17.50 2.28
C PHE A 765 -9.06 -17.20 0.77
N TYR A 766 -9.48 -18.19 -0.03
CA TYR A 766 -9.60 -18.00 -1.49
C TYR A 766 -10.88 -17.26 -1.90
N GLY A 767 -11.94 -17.29 -1.08
CA GLY A 767 -13.18 -16.56 -1.32
C GLY A 767 -13.86 -16.97 -2.63
N ASP A 768 -14.13 -15.99 -3.49
CA ASP A 768 -14.70 -16.19 -4.83
C ASP A 768 -13.74 -16.88 -5.82
N ARG A 769 -12.47 -17.08 -5.45
CA ARG A 769 -11.52 -17.91 -6.20
C ARG A 769 -11.45 -19.37 -5.71
N PHE A 770 -12.28 -19.77 -4.74
CA PHE A 770 -12.30 -21.13 -4.23
C PHE A 770 -13.19 -22.07 -5.07
N ASN A 771 -12.58 -23.09 -5.66
CA ASN A 771 -13.25 -24.25 -6.25
C ASN A 771 -12.55 -25.53 -5.77
N LEU A 772 -13.24 -26.40 -5.03
CA LEU A 772 -12.63 -27.56 -4.37
C LEU A 772 -11.79 -28.43 -5.32
N LEU A 773 -12.28 -28.76 -6.51
CA LEU A 773 -11.56 -29.65 -7.44
C LEU A 773 -10.32 -28.95 -7.99
N THR A 774 -10.47 -27.70 -8.44
CA THR A 774 -9.39 -26.90 -9.02
C THR A 774 -8.32 -26.59 -7.97
N ASN A 775 -8.70 -26.18 -6.76
CA ASN A 775 -7.79 -25.92 -5.65
C ASN A 775 -7.07 -27.18 -5.17
N LEU A 776 -7.69 -28.38 -5.17
CA LEU A 776 -6.98 -29.62 -4.84
C LEU A 776 -5.87 -29.94 -5.86
N VAL A 777 -6.10 -29.68 -7.15
CA VAL A 777 -5.07 -29.81 -8.19
C VAL A 777 -3.95 -28.78 -7.99
N TYR A 778 -4.30 -27.52 -7.71
CA TYR A 778 -3.29 -26.47 -7.45
C TYR A 778 -2.51 -26.69 -6.16
N MET A 779 -3.15 -27.11 -5.06
CA MET A 779 -2.49 -27.35 -3.77
C MET A 779 -1.37 -28.38 -3.88
N ARG A 780 -1.55 -29.44 -4.68
CA ARG A 780 -0.49 -30.43 -4.94
C ARG A 780 0.80 -29.81 -5.51
N LEU A 781 0.71 -28.65 -6.17
CA LEU A 781 1.77 -28.08 -7.00
C LEU A 781 2.34 -26.77 -6.43
N GLY A 782 1.48 -25.89 -5.92
CA GLY A 782 1.88 -24.66 -5.22
C GLY A 782 2.10 -24.83 -3.71
N LEU A 783 1.58 -25.91 -3.09
CA LEU A 783 1.68 -26.23 -1.66
C LEU A 783 1.91 -27.74 -1.42
N PRO A 784 2.91 -28.38 -2.08
CA PRO A 784 3.10 -29.83 -2.03
C PRO A 784 3.35 -30.36 -0.62
N ASP A 785 3.99 -29.56 0.23
CA ASP A 785 4.24 -29.84 1.65
C ASP A 785 2.94 -29.85 2.49
N VAL A 786 2.05 -28.88 2.30
CA VAL A 786 0.72 -28.87 2.93
C VAL A 786 -0.13 -30.02 2.41
N PHE A 787 -0.04 -30.34 1.11
CA PHE A 787 -0.74 -31.47 0.51
C PHE A 787 -0.26 -32.81 1.09
N ILE A 788 1.04 -33.01 1.27
CA ILE A 788 1.60 -34.19 1.95
C ILE A 788 1.16 -34.24 3.42
N LEU A 789 1.17 -33.11 4.13
CA LEU A 789 0.69 -33.02 5.51
C LEU A 789 -0.78 -33.45 5.63
N MET A 790 -1.65 -33.02 4.71
CA MET A 790 -3.03 -33.50 4.64
C MET A 790 -3.09 -35.01 4.43
N LEU A 791 -2.37 -35.56 3.44
CA LEU A 791 -2.39 -37.01 3.17
C LEU A 791 -1.92 -37.83 4.39
N VAL A 792 -0.82 -37.42 5.04
CA VAL A 792 -0.24 -38.09 6.21
C VAL A 792 -1.13 -37.95 7.44
N GLY A 793 -1.76 -36.80 7.66
CA GLY A 793 -2.65 -36.58 8.82
C GLY A 793 -4.05 -37.17 8.68
N ILE A 794 -4.44 -37.69 7.50
CA ILE A 794 -5.82 -38.14 7.22
C ILE A 794 -5.90 -39.60 6.81
N LEU A 795 -5.14 -40.03 5.79
CA LEU A 795 -5.27 -41.38 5.23
C LEU A 795 -4.92 -42.50 6.22
N PRO A 796 -3.86 -42.40 7.03
CA PRO A 796 -3.53 -43.42 8.02
C PRO A 796 -4.65 -43.70 9.02
N ASP A 797 -5.37 -42.69 9.50
CA ASP A 797 -6.41 -42.88 10.51
C ASP A 797 -7.68 -43.49 9.91
N ILE A 798 -8.06 -43.10 8.70
CA ILE A 798 -9.15 -43.74 7.94
C ILE A 798 -8.83 -45.23 7.70
N ILE A 799 -7.59 -45.55 7.27
CA ILE A 799 -7.16 -46.94 7.03
C ILE A 799 -7.16 -47.75 8.35
N GLN A 800 -6.65 -47.19 9.45
CA GLN A 800 -6.72 -47.82 10.77
C GLN A 800 -8.17 -48.11 11.17
N GLY A 801 -9.08 -47.15 10.97
CA GLY A 801 -10.51 -47.31 11.23
C GLY A 801 -11.13 -48.48 10.46
N ILE A 802 -10.82 -48.59 9.16
CA ILE A 802 -11.26 -49.72 8.31
C ILE A 802 -10.69 -51.05 8.83
N ILE A 803 -9.41 -51.11 9.19
CA ILE A 803 -8.80 -52.33 9.74
C ILE A 803 -9.47 -52.72 11.07
N LYS A 804 -9.72 -51.76 11.98
CA LYS A 804 -10.44 -52.04 13.25
C LYS A 804 -11.86 -52.58 12.99
N ILE A 805 -12.57 -52.07 11.99
CA ILE A 805 -13.88 -52.62 11.57
C ILE A 805 -13.74 -54.08 11.12
N LEU A 806 -12.79 -54.37 10.21
CA LEU A 806 -12.57 -55.73 9.71
C LEU A 806 -12.15 -56.70 10.83
N LEU A 807 -11.29 -56.27 11.75
CA LEU A 807 -10.88 -57.05 12.92
C LEU A 807 -12.05 -57.30 13.88
N TRP A 808 -12.92 -56.32 14.10
CA TRP A 808 -14.12 -56.48 14.94
C TRP A 808 -15.16 -57.40 14.32
N LEU A 809 -15.34 -57.35 12.98
CA LEU A 809 -16.25 -58.25 12.28
C LEU A 809 -15.78 -59.71 12.36
N HIS A 810 -14.47 -59.98 12.35
CA HIS A 810 -13.91 -61.32 12.56
C HIS A 810 -13.95 -61.81 14.04
N GLN A 811 -14.36 -60.97 15.01
CA GLN A 811 -14.63 -61.41 16.39
C GLN A 811 -16.07 -61.92 16.61
N LYS A 812 -16.97 -61.71 15.65
CA LYS A 812 -18.37 -62.12 15.70
C LYS A 812 -18.60 -63.44 14.96
#